data_AF-A0AAN6M720-F1
#
_entry.id   AF-A0AAN6M720-F1
#
_cell.length_a   1.000
_cell.length_b   1.000
_cell.length_c   1.000
_cell.angle_alpha   90.00
_cell.angle_beta   90.00
_cell.angle_gamma   90.00
#
_symmetry.space_group_name_H-M   'P 1'
#
loop_
_entity.id
_entity.type
_entity.pdbx_description
1 polymer ?
#
loop_
_entity_poly.entity_id
_entity_poly.type
_entity_poly.pdbx_seq_one_letter_code
_entity_poly.pdbx_strand_id
1 'polypeptide(L)'
;MQSLVTPFGYSAESCGYCKDASTGARNPDSRASYYFTSKSVTVQVYQGLVDRGWRREKARQRNEFDLSHAVHESEYANIQRPPEPAHRFEVTLESDDFTKEKYELFRNYQQHVHHEKPSEISQSGFKRFLCDSPLKKRTLEVNGKTQKLGSYHQCYRLDGRLIAMGVLDLLPHCVSGVYFLYHSDFEKWSFGKLSALREATLALEGDYQYYYMGYYIHSCAKMKYKGEYRPQYVLDPESLEWNPLEGDLRSLLDKKRYVSLSRERRRRGSAQGSVDSPVVSIDGDTEDDSYSEYPYPTAKEASDAVSGGVSLFDLKIPGVMSEKEIEQYPLGKQLISGRGQVFMAEDLVAWQKGNIRDGSFKSITAEFVALLGPEVAKELHQDSLAKHDAPASTHFMVVWCAAAELRRKLPLQHTGMSEISLVVRPRGRPIKNLPESITVNAEDGAAEIHQKIANASKFSIHRLRVTKGSDGTPIANTKDTTVHETGLRNKSAIDVKDLGPQISWRTVFVVEYLGPLLIHPLVYYGRPLIYGTSEPPSELQTITMIMCVLHFIKREYETLFVHRFSAATMPARNIVKNSAHYWTLSGINLAFWAYAPWGPTANASNPLITYTGIALFVVGELLNLYTHVVLKNLRRPGTTERGIPRGIGFDLVTCPNYFFEILSWIGVALVSWSLSTVLFLVVAAAQMGAWGKKKERRYRKEFGDKYKKKRFAIFPGVF
;
A
#
# COMPACT_ATOMS: atom_id res chain seq x y z
N MET A 1 -34.20 36.61 32.93
CA MET A 1 -34.19 35.56 31.88
C MET A 1 -35.46 34.75 32.01
N GLN A 2 -36.21 34.55 30.93
CA GLN A 2 -37.38 33.68 30.93
C GLN A 2 -36.96 32.25 30.56
N SER A 3 -37.63 31.26 31.16
CA SER A 3 -37.45 29.86 30.80
C SER A 3 -38.26 29.57 29.53
N LEU A 4 -37.61 29.02 28.50
CA LEU A 4 -38.20 28.70 27.21
C LEU A 4 -38.15 27.20 26.98
N VAL A 5 -39.32 26.58 26.83
CA VAL A 5 -39.50 25.14 26.64
C VAL A 5 -40.40 24.84 25.45
N THR A 6 -40.20 23.70 24.81
CA THR A 6 -41.03 23.17 23.72
C THR A 6 -41.48 21.75 24.07
N PRO A 7 -42.79 21.51 24.28
CA PRO A 7 -43.31 20.17 24.59
C PRO A 7 -43.30 19.27 23.35
N PHE A 8 -42.98 17.99 23.56
CA PHE A 8 -42.96 16.96 22.51
C PHE A 8 -44.03 15.88 22.69
N GLY A 9 -44.65 15.77 23.87
CA GLY A 9 -45.68 14.77 24.12
C GLY A 9 -45.15 13.48 24.74
N TYR A 10 -45.89 12.39 24.57
CA TYR A 10 -45.57 11.08 25.15
C TYR A 10 -44.69 10.23 24.22
N SER A 11 -43.76 9.45 24.79
CA SER A 11 -43.07 8.33 24.11
C SER A 11 -42.99 7.12 25.04
N ALA A 12 -42.96 5.92 24.45
CA ALA A 12 -42.78 4.65 25.13
C ALA A 12 -41.44 4.04 24.71
N GLU A 13 -40.60 3.68 25.68
CA GLU A 13 -39.26 3.10 25.45
C GLU A 13 -38.87 2.14 26.59
N SER A 14 -37.84 1.33 26.35
CA SER A 14 -37.24 0.49 27.39
C SER A 14 -36.53 1.34 28.47
N CYS A 15 -36.90 1.14 29.73
CA CYS A 15 -36.22 1.77 30.86
C CYS A 15 -34.82 1.16 31.06
N GLY A 16 -33.79 1.99 31.18
CA GLY A 16 -32.42 1.54 31.42
C GLY A 16 -32.21 0.80 32.74
N TYR A 17 -33.13 0.96 33.69
CA TYR A 17 -33.10 0.34 35.02
C TYR A 17 -34.04 -0.87 35.15
N CYS A 18 -35.13 -0.92 34.38
CA CYS A 18 -36.07 -2.03 34.43
C CYS A 18 -35.58 -3.15 33.50
N LYS A 19 -34.84 -4.09 34.08
CA LYS A 19 -34.44 -5.33 33.42
C LYS A 19 -35.30 -6.47 33.94
N ASP A 20 -35.58 -7.42 33.06
CA ASP A 20 -36.17 -8.69 33.47
C ASP A 20 -35.19 -9.40 34.44
N ALA A 21 -35.70 -9.82 35.59
CA ALA A 21 -34.88 -10.34 36.69
C ALA A 21 -34.25 -11.70 36.39
N SER A 22 -34.81 -12.46 35.44
CA SER A 22 -34.35 -13.79 35.07
C SER A 22 -33.41 -13.79 33.86
N THR A 23 -33.66 -12.91 32.89
CA THR A 23 -32.89 -12.85 31.62
C THR A 23 -31.90 -11.69 31.57
N GLY A 24 -32.03 -10.69 32.45
CA GLY A 24 -31.23 -9.46 32.43
C GLY A 24 -31.49 -8.57 31.21
N ALA A 25 -32.42 -8.97 30.33
CA ALA A 25 -32.79 -8.25 29.12
C ALA A 25 -33.66 -7.03 29.45
N ARG A 26 -33.55 -5.98 28.63
CA ARG A 26 -34.42 -4.80 28.74
C ARG A 26 -35.76 -5.10 28.09
N ASN A 27 -36.85 -4.81 28.79
CA ASN A 27 -38.18 -4.94 28.21
C ASN A 27 -38.47 -3.71 27.31
N PRO A 28 -38.75 -3.91 25.99
CA PRO A 28 -38.85 -2.86 24.98
C PRO A 28 -39.88 -1.75 25.30
N ASP A 29 -40.90 -2.00 26.13
CA ASP A 29 -41.96 -1.03 26.47
C ASP A 29 -42.09 -0.76 27.97
N SER A 30 -41.00 -0.91 28.74
CA SER A 30 -41.01 -0.81 30.20
C SER A 30 -41.19 0.61 30.78
N ARG A 31 -41.32 1.65 29.94
CA ARG A 31 -41.57 3.02 30.38
C ARG A 31 -42.39 3.81 29.36
N ALA A 32 -43.42 4.51 29.83
CA ALA A 32 -44.02 5.64 29.14
C ALA A 32 -43.54 6.95 29.78
N SER A 33 -43.21 7.97 28.99
CA SER A 33 -42.69 9.24 29.48
C SER A 33 -43.19 10.41 28.65
N TYR A 34 -43.40 11.57 29.29
CA TYR A 34 -43.75 12.81 28.62
C TYR A 34 -42.52 13.72 28.55
N TYR A 35 -42.23 14.26 27.37
CA TYR A 35 -41.02 15.00 27.10
C TYR A 35 -41.28 16.45 26.71
N PHE A 36 -40.33 17.32 27.07
CA PHE A 36 -40.16 18.65 26.51
C PHE A 36 -38.66 18.96 26.40
N THR A 37 -38.26 19.78 25.44
CA THR A 37 -36.90 20.35 25.38
C THR A 37 -36.91 21.77 25.90
N SER A 38 -35.75 22.26 26.33
CA SER A 38 -35.59 23.63 26.81
C SER A 38 -34.43 24.34 26.13
N LYS A 39 -34.68 25.55 25.60
CA LYS A 39 -33.62 26.43 25.07
C LYS A 39 -32.93 27.21 26.20
N SER A 40 -33.68 27.56 27.25
CA SER A 40 -33.18 28.17 28.48
C SER A 40 -34.10 27.81 29.66
N VAL A 41 -33.54 27.51 30.83
CA VAL A 41 -34.32 27.30 32.07
C VAL A 41 -33.61 28.01 33.22
N THR A 42 -34.32 28.85 33.96
CA THR A 42 -33.79 29.45 35.19
C THR A 42 -33.66 28.41 36.30
N VAL A 43 -32.74 28.64 37.24
CA VAL A 43 -32.49 27.70 38.34
C VAL A 43 -33.76 27.44 39.16
N GLN A 44 -34.59 28.47 39.38
CA GLN A 44 -35.85 28.35 40.12
C GLN A 44 -36.86 27.46 39.39
N VAL A 45 -36.99 27.59 38.07
CA VAL A 45 -37.88 26.73 37.27
C VAL A 45 -37.34 25.30 37.24
N TYR A 46 -36.03 25.12 37.15
CA TYR A 46 -35.42 23.80 37.20
C TYR A 46 -35.60 23.11 38.56
N GLN A 47 -35.48 23.85 39.66
CA GLN A 47 -35.78 23.34 41.00
C GLN A 47 -37.23 22.87 41.10
N GLY A 48 -38.20 23.69 40.65
CA GLY A 48 -39.60 23.31 40.63
C GLY A 48 -39.91 22.09 39.74
N LEU A 49 -39.14 21.86 38.67
CA LEU A 49 -39.22 20.65 37.87
C LEU A 49 -38.73 19.42 38.65
N VAL A 50 -37.56 19.52 39.31
CA VAL A 50 -36.99 18.44 40.13
C VAL A 50 -37.92 18.07 41.29
N ASP A 51 -38.50 19.06 41.97
CA ASP A 51 -39.43 18.87 43.08
C ASP A 51 -40.72 18.15 42.65
N ARG A 52 -41.08 18.27 41.36
CA ARG A 52 -42.22 17.56 40.75
C ARG A 52 -41.82 16.24 40.08
N GLY A 53 -40.62 15.74 40.37
CA GLY A 53 -40.14 14.44 39.91
C GLY A 53 -39.54 14.42 38.49
N TRP A 54 -39.38 15.58 37.84
CA TRP A 54 -38.74 15.64 36.53
C TRP A 54 -37.24 15.37 36.67
N ARG A 55 -36.71 14.50 35.81
CA ARG A 55 -35.27 14.21 35.74
C ARG A 55 -34.75 14.62 34.37
N ARG A 56 -33.56 15.23 34.37
CA ARG A 56 -32.85 15.53 33.13
C ARG A 56 -32.37 14.22 32.51
N GLU A 57 -32.97 13.85 31.40
CA GLU A 57 -32.42 12.85 30.51
C GLU A 57 -31.35 13.54 29.66
N LYS A 58 -30.14 12.96 29.57
CA LYS A 58 -29.16 13.45 28.60
C LYS A 58 -29.80 13.27 27.24
N ALA A 59 -29.97 14.35 26.47
CA ALA A 59 -30.39 14.27 25.08
C ALA A 59 -29.54 13.20 24.40
N ARG A 60 -30.14 12.06 24.06
CA ARG A 60 -29.59 11.15 23.06
C ARG A 60 -29.51 12.01 21.82
N GLN A 61 -28.30 12.49 21.52
CA GLN A 61 -28.04 13.34 20.38
C GLN A 61 -28.66 12.64 19.17
N ARG A 62 -29.44 13.39 18.37
CA ARG A 62 -29.76 13.05 16.97
C ARG A 62 -28.45 13.07 16.15
N ASN A 63 -27.54 12.18 16.50
CA ASN A 63 -26.24 11.96 15.88
C ASN A 63 -26.21 10.55 15.25
N GLU A 64 -27.37 10.03 14.83
CA GLU A 64 -27.35 8.89 13.92
C GLU A 64 -26.98 9.44 12.53
N PHE A 65 -25.85 8.99 12.03
CA PHE A 65 -25.40 9.27 10.69
C PHE A 65 -26.38 8.64 9.69
N ASP A 66 -27.12 9.47 8.97
CA ASP A 66 -27.95 9.04 7.84
C ASP A 66 -27.08 9.03 6.58
N LEU A 67 -26.75 7.83 6.11
CA LEU A 67 -25.93 7.62 4.93
C LEU A 67 -26.55 8.25 3.67
N SER A 68 -27.86 8.08 3.46
CA SER A 68 -28.52 8.58 2.27
C SER A 68 -28.46 10.10 2.27
N HIS A 69 -28.89 10.74 3.35
CA HIS A 69 -28.81 12.20 3.48
C HIS A 69 -27.38 12.72 3.26
N ALA A 70 -26.38 12.15 3.94
CA ALA A 70 -25.00 12.62 3.87
C ALA A 70 -24.39 12.49 2.46
N VAL A 71 -24.73 11.44 1.73
CA VAL A 71 -24.23 11.22 0.36
C VAL A 71 -24.86 12.21 -0.62
N HIS A 72 -26.16 12.49 -0.47
CA HIS A 72 -26.91 13.40 -1.33
C HIS A 72 -26.68 14.89 -1.04
N GLU A 73 -26.21 15.25 0.16
CA GLU A 73 -26.02 16.65 0.58
C GLU A 73 -25.14 17.46 -0.38
N SER A 74 -24.14 16.82 -0.98
CA SER A 74 -23.21 17.45 -1.92
C SER A 74 -23.70 17.52 -3.37
N GLU A 75 -24.78 16.81 -3.70
CA GLU A 75 -25.33 16.79 -5.06
C GLU A 75 -26.07 18.10 -5.34
N TYR A 76 -25.86 18.67 -6.53
CA TYR A 76 -26.34 20.01 -6.90
C TYR A 76 -27.86 20.20 -6.74
N ALA A 77 -28.65 19.12 -6.85
CA ALA A 77 -30.09 19.12 -6.66
C ALA A 77 -30.53 19.36 -5.20
N ASN A 78 -29.66 19.05 -4.22
CA ASN A 78 -29.99 19.08 -2.79
C ASN A 78 -29.36 20.27 -2.06
N ILE A 79 -28.49 21.04 -2.72
CA ILE A 79 -27.85 22.22 -2.14
C ILE A 79 -28.88 23.34 -1.97
N GLN A 80 -29.04 23.82 -0.73
CA GLN A 80 -29.90 24.96 -0.39
C GLN A 80 -29.36 26.26 -1.00
N ARG A 81 -30.25 27.09 -1.52
CA ARG A 81 -29.91 28.38 -2.13
C ARG A 81 -30.76 29.50 -1.53
N PRO A 82 -30.19 30.69 -1.30
CA PRO A 82 -28.79 31.13 -1.57
C PRO A 82 -27.76 30.75 -0.46
N PRO A 83 -26.43 30.83 -0.71
CA PRO A 83 -25.74 31.30 -1.92
C PRO A 83 -25.66 30.26 -3.06
N GLU A 84 -25.37 30.71 -4.28
CA GLU A 84 -25.10 29.78 -5.40
C GLU A 84 -23.78 29.02 -5.16
N PRO A 85 -23.76 27.68 -5.31
CA PRO A 85 -22.56 26.89 -5.10
C PRO A 85 -21.51 27.17 -6.18
N ALA A 86 -20.23 27.16 -5.79
CA ALA A 86 -19.10 27.41 -6.69
C ALA A 86 -18.93 26.33 -7.79
N HIS A 87 -19.43 25.13 -7.53
CA HIS A 87 -19.33 23.98 -8.43
C HIS A 87 -20.65 23.20 -8.48
N ARG A 88 -20.90 22.54 -9.61
CA ARG A 88 -22.04 21.65 -9.83
C ARG A 88 -21.57 20.19 -9.82
N PHE A 89 -21.86 19.47 -8.75
CA PHE A 89 -21.58 18.05 -8.63
C PHE A 89 -22.85 17.23 -8.87
N GLU A 90 -22.77 16.23 -9.76
CA GLU A 90 -23.91 15.42 -10.19
C GLU A 90 -23.52 13.95 -10.31
N VAL A 91 -24.45 13.07 -9.93
CA VAL A 91 -24.30 11.62 -10.09
C VAL A 91 -25.49 11.09 -10.88
N THR A 92 -25.22 10.36 -11.96
CA THR A 92 -26.26 9.77 -12.81
C THR A 92 -26.05 8.27 -12.97
N LEU A 93 -27.14 7.51 -13.05
CA LEU A 93 -27.12 6.10 -13.40
C LEU A 93 -27.49 5.94 -14.88
N GLU A 94 -26.51 5.63 -15.71
CA GLU A 94 -26.62 5.58 -17.17
C GLU A 94 -26.50 4.14 -17.69
N SER A 95 -26.88 3.93 -18.95
CA SER A 95 -26.58 2.66 -19.61
C SER A 95 -25.07 2.39 -19.67
N ASP A 96 -24.75 1.10 -19.69
CA ASP A 96 -23.42 0.55 -19.96
C ASP A 96 -22.94 0.77 -21.41
N ASP A 97 -23.74 1.43 -22.25
CA ASP A 97 -23.37 1.70 -23.64
C ASP A 97 -22.09 2.53 -23.76
N PHE A 98 -21.37 2.28 -24.86
CA PHE A 98 -20.21 3.07 -25.24
C PHE A 98 -20.56 4.54 -25.46
N THR A 99 -19.82 5.43 -24.79
CA THR A 99 -19.74 6.83 -25.17
C THR A 99 -18.28 7.26 -25.28
N LYS A 100 -18.01 8.27 -26.10
CA LYS A 100 -16.66 8.82 -26.25
C LYS A 100 -16.16 9.40 -24.93
N GLU A 101 -17.02 10.07 -24.16
CA GLU A 101 -16.71 10.63 -22.84
C GLU A 101 -16.25 9.54 -21.86
N LYS A 102 -17.01 8.44 -21.75
CA LYS A 102 -16.66 7.29 -20.87
C LYS A 102 -15.34 6.64 -21.30
N TYR A 103 -15.11 6.50 -22.61
CA TYR A 103 -13.85 5.97 -23.14
C TYR A 103 -12.65 6.88 -22.83
N GLU A 104 -12.80 8.20 -22.93
CA GLU A 104 -11.72 9.15 -22.60
C GLU A 104 -11.33 9.07 -21.12
N LEU A 105 -12.31 8.90 -20.23
CA LEU A 105 -12.06 8.65 -18.81
C LEU A 105 -11.33 7.32 -18.58
N PHE A 106 -11.79 6.23 -19.21
CA PHE A 106 -11.11 4.93 -19.16
C PHE A 106 -9.67 5.01 -19.68
N ARG A 107 -9.45 5.68 -20.81
CA ARG A 107 -8.12 5.86 -21.39
C ARG A 107 -7.20 6.64 -20.44
N ASN A 108 -7.70 7.71 -19.83
CA ASN A 108 -6.94 8.45 -18.83
C ASN A 108 -6.54 7.54 -17.66
N TYR A 109 -7.51 6.79 -17.12
CA TYR A 109 -7.29 5.87 -16.00
C TYR A 109 -6.26 4.78 -16.33
N GLN A 110 -6.37 4.10 -17.47
CA GLN A 110 -5.41 3.07 -17.89
C GLN A 110 -3.98 3.62 -18.04
N GLN A 111 -3.82 4.83 -18.57
CA GLN A 111 -2.50 5.45 -18.76
C GLN A 111 -1.86 5.90 -17.44
N HIS A 112 -2.65 6.48 -16.53
CA HIS A 112 -2.10 7.12 -15.34
C HIS A 112 -2.09 6.21 -14.12
N VAL A 113 -3.06 5.29 -14.00
CA VAL A 113 -3.20 4.38 -12.86
C VAL A 113 -2.59 3.00 -13.17
N HIS A 114 -2.81 2.47 -14.36
CA HIS A 114 -2.25 1.16 -14.78
C HIS A 114 -0.97 1.25 -15.62
N HIS A 115 -0.59 2.46 -16.05
CA HIS A 115 0.61 2.70 -16.86
C HIS A 115 0.65 1.91 -18.18
N GLU A 116 -0.52 1.60 -18.74
CA GLU A 116 -0.63 0.96 -20.05
C GLU A 116 -0.21 1.92 -21.17
N LYS A 117 0.40 1.38 -22.22
CA LYS A 117 0.80 2.21 -23.35
C LYS A 117 -0.42 2.65 -24.14
N PRO A 118 -0.41 3.85 -24.78
CA PRO A 118 -1.51 4.29 -25.62
C PRO A 118 -1.90 3.30 -26.73
N SER A 119 -0.96 2.48 -27.22
CA SER A 119 -1.20 1.44 -28.22
C SER A 119 -1.98 0.22 -27.71
N GLU A 120 -2.00 0.00 -26.39
CA GLU A 120 -2.68 -1.13 -25.73
C GLU A 120 -4.12 -0.78 -25.36
N ILE A 121 -4.47 0.51 -25.38
CA ILE A 121 -5.79 1.02 -24.99
C ILE A 121 -6.62 1.27 -26.24
N SER A 122 -7.68 0.48 -26.41
CA SER A 122 -8.55 0.54 -27.59
C SER A 122 -10.02 0.69 -27.22
N GLN A 123 -10.81 1.29 -28.11
CA GLN A 123 -12.26 1.39 -27.93
C GLN A 123 -12.94 0.01 -27.92
N SER A 124 -12.49 -0.92 -28.76
CA SER A 124 -12.98 -2.30 -28.76
C SER A 124 -12.66 -3.01 -27.44
N GLY A 125 -11.47 -2.80 -26.88
CA GLY A 125 -11.12 -3.28 -25.55
C GLY A 125 -12.04 -2.73 -24.46
N PHE A 126 -12.33 -1.43 -24.49
CA PHE A 126 -13.26 -0.79 -23.54
C PHE A 126 -14.69 -1.32 -23.68
N LYS A 127 -15.22 -1.44 -24.92
CA LYS A 127 -16.55 -2.03 -25.17
C LYS A 127 -16.67 -3.44 -24.61
N ARG A 128 -15.73 -4.30 -24.98
CA ARG A 128 -15.69 -5.69 -24.53
C ARG A 128 -15.57 -5.81 -23.01
N PHE A 129 -14.83 -4.90 -22.39
CA PHE A 129 -14.55 -4.98 -20.95
C PHE A 129 -15.68 -4.40 -20.10
N LEU A 130 -16.25 -3.25 -20.47
CA LEU A 130 -17.13 -2.46 -19.61
C LEU A 130 -18.51 -2.14 -20.23
N CYS A 131 -18.79 -2.50 -21.48
CA CYS A 131 -20.06 -2.19 -22.13
C CYS A 131 -20.86 -3.43 -22.57
N ASP A 132 -20.19 -4.50 -23.01
CA ASP A 132 -20.83 -5.67 -23.61
C ASP A 132 -21.27 -6.68 -22.52
N SER A 133 -22.24 -6.28 -21.69
CA SER A 133 -22.79 -7.13 -20.62
C SER A 133 -23.80 -8.16 -21.15
N PRO A 134 -23.80 -9.41 -20.65
CA PRO A 134 -24.78 -10.42 -21.01
C PRO A 134 -26.07 -10.29 -20.17
N LEU A 135 -26.10 -9.40 -19.17
CA LEU A 135 -27.24 -9.23 -18.28
C LEU A 135 -28.41 -8.59 -19.02
N LYS A 136 -29.55 -9.29 -19.05
CA LYS A 136 -30.78 -8.77 -19.62
C LYS A 136 -31.35 -7.69 -18.70
N LYS A 137 -31.42 -6.46 -19.21
CA LYS A 137 -32.01 -5.34 -18.47
C LYS A 137 -33.49 -5.58 -18.19
N ARG A 138 -33.91 -5.35 -16.95
CA ARG A 138 -35.32 -5.43 -16.51
C ARG A 138 -35.60 -4.35 -15.49
N THR A 139 -36.87 -4.07 -15.26
CA THR A 139 -37.32 -3.18 -14.19
C THR A 139 -38.42 -3.89 -13.43
N LEU A 140 -38.30 -3.91 -12.11
CA LEU A 140 -39.23 -4.55 -11.20
C LEU A 140 -39.76 -3.51 -10.21
N GLU A 141 -40.96 -3.76 -9.68
CA GLU A 141 -41.51 -3.00 -8.55
C GLU A 141 -41.42 -3.89 -7.30
N VAL A 142 -40.63 -3.47 -6.32
CA VAL A 142 -40.37 -4.22 -5.08
C VAL A 142 -40.64 -3.29 -3.91
N ASN A 143 -41.56 -3.66 -3.01
CA ASN A 143 -41.91 -2.86 -1.83
C ASN A 143 -42.25 -1.38 -2.14
N GLY A 144 -42.86 -1.12 -3.31
CA GLY A 144 -43.23 0.23 -3.76
C GLY A 144 -42.07 1.06 -4.32
N LYS A 145 -40.90 0.45 -4.56
CA LYS A 145 -39.74 1.05 -5.20
C LYS A 145 -39.46 0.40 -6.55
N THR A 146 -39.10 1.22 -7.53
CA THR A 146 -38.64 0.78 -8.84
C THR A 146 -37.19 0.28 -8.76
N GLN A 147 -36.99 -1.01 -8.95
CA GLN A 147 -35.69 -1.67 -8.97
C GLN A 147 -35.24 -1.91 -10.42
N LYS A 148 -34.08 -1.37 -10.82
CA LYS A 148 -33.46 -1.63 -12.13
C LYS A 148 -32.55 -2.86 -12.05
N LEU A 149 -32.64 -3.76 -13.02
CA LEU A 149 -31.77 -4.93 -13.13
C LEU A 149 -30.97 -4.87 -14.42
N GLY A 150 -29.73 -5.36 -14.37
CA GLY A 150 -28.78 -5.34 -15.49
C GLY A 150 -27.55 -4.48 -15.18
N SER A 151 -26.71 -4.29 -16.20
CA SER A 151 -25.47 -3.52 -16.06
C SER A 151 -25.67 -2.04 -16.39
N TYR A 152 -25.04 -1.19 -15.59
CA TYR A 152 -25.15 0.27 -15.66
C TYR A 152 -23.82 0.95 -15.31
N HIS A 153 -23.67 2.19 -15.79
CA HIS A 153 -22.57 3.08 -15.45
C HIS A 153 -23.06 4.19 -14.51
N GLN A 154 -22.57 4.20 -13.26
CA GLN A 154 -22.78 5.31 -12.33
C GLN A 154 -21.74 6.39 -12.58
N CYS A 155 -22.16 7.49 -13.19
CA CYS A 155 -21.31 8.56 -13.70
C CYS A 155 -21.27 9.75 -12.74
N TYR A 156 -20.07 10.18 -12.36
CA TYR A 156 -19.82 11.31 -11.47
C TYR A 156 -19.31 12.49 -12.28
N ARG A 157 -20.06 13.60 -12.27
CA ARG A 157 -19.73 14.82 -13.01
C ARG A 157 -19.48 16.00 -12.08
N LEU A 158 -18.45 16.78 -12.41
CA LEU A 158 -18.16 18.06 -11.78
C LEU A 158 -18.11 19.14 -12.86
N ASP A 159 -18.98 20.14 -12.75
CA ASP A 159 -19.14 21.22 -13.74
C ASP A 159 -19.36 20.68 -15.16
N GLY A 160 -20.14 19.60 -15.27
CA GLY A 160 -20.46 18.93 -16.52
C GLY A 160 -19.39 17.97 -17.06
N ARG A 161 -18.17 17.94 -16.48
CA ARG A 161 -17.11 17.00 -16.88
C ARG A 161 -17.27 15.68 -16.14
N LEU A 162 -17.25 14.54 -16.85
CA LEU A 162 -17.15 13.22 -16.22
C LEU A 162 -15.77 13.01 -15.58
N ILE A 163 -15.76 12.85 -14.25
CA ILE A 163 -14.53 12.74 -13.45
C ILE A 163 -14.34 11.35 -12.82
N ALA A 164 -15.41 10.59 -12.66
CA ALA A 164 -15.36 9.19 -12.21
C ALA A 164 -16.55 8.39 -12.74
N MET A 165 -16.40 7.07 -12.78
CA MET A 165 -17.44 6.15 -13.23
C MET A 165 -17.32 4.81 -12.48
N GLY A 166 -18.41 4.38 -11.85
CA GLY A 166 -18.61 3.02 -11.36
C GLY A 166 -19.32 2.16 -12.40
N VAL A 167 -18.87 0.92 -12.55
CA VAL A 167 -19.49 -0.10 -13.41
C VAL A 167 -20.20 -1.07 -12.49
N LEU A 168 -21.53 -1.11 -12.58
CA LEU A 168 -22.39 -1.77 -11.62
C LEU A 168 -23.27 -2.81 -12.30
N ASP A 169 -23.37 -3.99 -11.69
CA ASP A 169 -24.40 -4.97 -12.00
C ASP A 169 -25.48 -4.90 -10.93
N LEU A 170 -26.69 -4.53 -11.33
CA LEU A 170 -27.85 -4.48 -10.45
C LEU A 170 -28.60 -5.80 -10.54
N LEU A 171 -28.58 -6.56 -9.45
CA LEU A 171 -29.15 -7.90 -9.32
C LEU A 171 -30.33 -7.87 -8.33
N PRO A 172 -31.22 -8.88 -8.31
CA PRO A 172 -32.43 -8.83 -7.49
C PRO A 172 -32.21 -8.52 -6.00
N HIS A 173 -31.08 -8.97 -5.43
CA HIS A 173 -30.76 -8.77 -4.02
C HIS A 173 -29.58 -7.84 -3.79
N CYS A 174 -28.81 -7.47 -4.82
CA CYS A 174 -27.60 -6.69 -4.59
C CYS A 174 -27.23 -5.72 -5.71
N VAL A 175 -26.60 -4.62 -5.30
CA VAL A 175 -25.79 -3.77 -6.17
C VAL A 175 -24.38 -4.37 -6.18
N SER A 176 -23.87 -4.80 -7.32
CA SER A 176 -22.54 -5.40 -7.45
C SER A 176 -21.57 -4.43 -8.14
N GLY A 177 -20.52 -4.03 -7.42
CA GLY A 177 -19.46 -3.18 -7.97
C GLY A 177 -18.46 -4.01 -8.79
N VAL A 178 -18.50 -3.87 -10.12
CA VAL A 178 -17.65 -4.62 -11.05
C VAL A 178 -16.30 -3.92 -11.24
N TYR A 179 -16.33 -2.62 -11.52
CA TYR A 179 -15.14 -1.82 -11.76
C TYR A 179 -15.35 -0.36 -11.37
N PHE A 180 -14.28 0.34 -11.03
CA PHE A 180 -14.33 1.77 -10.74
C PHE A 180 -13.14 2.47 -11.37
N LEU A 181 -13.39 3.57 -12.06
CA LEU A 181 -12.38 4.37 -12.72
C LEU A 181 -12.61 5.87 -12.49
N TYR A 182 -11.53 6.63 -12.47
CA TYR A 182 -11.56 8.08 -12.22
C TYR A 182 -10.46 8.79 -13.00
N HIS A 183 -10.63 10.09 -13.20
CA HIS A 183 -9.66 10.91 -13.89
C HIS A 183 -8.49 11.24 -12.95
N SER A 184 -7.24 11.15 -13.44
CA SER A 184 -6.01 11.33 -12.65
C SER A 184 -5.96 12.63 -11.84
N ASP A 185 -6.46 13.74 -12.39
CA ASP A 185 -6.63 15.03 -11.69
C ASP A 185 -7.37 14.90 -10.33
N PHE A 186 -8.21 13.86 -10.18
CA PHE A 186 -9.08 13.64 -9.03
C PHE A 186 -8.63 12.56 -8.05
N GLU A 187 -7.42 12.01 -8.22
CA GLU A 187 -6.87 10.95 -7.36
C GLU A 187 -6.87 11.34 -5.87
N LYS A 188 -6.53 12.60 -5.56
CA LYS A 188 -6.39 13.10 -4.18
C LYS A 188 -7.68 13.01 -3.35
N TRP A 189 -8.85 12.94 -3.98
CA TRP A 189 -10.15 12.90 -3.30
C TRP A 189 -10.67 11.47 -3.07
N SER A 190 -9.95 10.44 -3.52
CA SER A 190 -10.28 9.03 -3.25
C SER A 190 -11.72 8.66 -3.64
N PHE A 191 -12.14 9.03 -4.86
CA PHE A 191 -13.50 8.81 -5.36
C PHE A 191 -14.01 7.36 -5.25
N GLY A 192 -13.13 6.36 -5.19
CA GLY A 192 -13.54 4.97 -4.95
C GLY A 192 -14.19 4.75 -3.57
N LYS A 193 -13.79 5.49 -2.52
CA LYS A 193 -14.46 5.44 -1.21
C LYS A 193 -15.82 6.13 -1.25
N LEU A 194 -15.91 7.26 -1.96
CA LEU A 194 -17.18 7.96 -2.17
C LEU A 194 -18.16 7.08 -2.96
N SER A 195 -17.68 6.37 -3.98
CA SER A 195 -18.49 5.45 -4.78
C SER A 195 -19.05 4.31 -3.94
N ALA A 196 -18.25 3.71 -3.06
CA ALA A 196 -18.75 2.67 -2.15
C ALA A 196 -19.92 3.16 -1.27
N LEU A 197 -19.87 4.40 -0.77
CA LEU A 197 -20.96 4.99 0.00
C LEU A 197 -22.19 5.27 -0.88
N ARG A 198 -21.99 5.75 -2.11
CA ARG A 198 -23.06 6.03 -3.06
C ARG A 198 -23.74 4.76 -3.58
N GLU A 199 -22.98 3.71 -3.83
CA GLU A 199 -23.46 2.39 -4.25
C GLU A 199 -24.22 1.68 -3.12
N ALA A 200 -23.76 1.81 -1.87
CA ALA A 200 -24.52 1.38 -0.70
C ALA A 200 -25.83 2.18 -0.53
N THR A 201 -25.79 3.49 -0.81
CA THR A 201 -27.01 4.32 -0.82
C THR A 201 -27.97 3.87 -1.92
N LEU A 202 -27.47 3.62 -3.13
CA LEU A 202 -28.26 3.08 -4.25
C LEU A 202 -28.93 1.75 -3.88
N ALA A 203 -28.24 0.90 -3.10
CA ALA A 203 -28.82 -0.34 -2.61
C ALA A 203 -30.04 -0.07 -1.72
N LEU A 204 -29.93 0.85 -0.76
CA LEU A 204 -31.02 1.25 0.13
C LEU A 204 -32.18 1.91 -0.63
N GLU A 205 -31.87 2.81 -1.56
CA GLU A 205 -32.85 3.55 -2.36
C GLU A 205 -33.67 2.62 -3.25
N GLY A 206 -33.03 1.66 -3.90
CA GLY A 206 -33.68 0.71 -4.83
C GLY A 206 -34.11 -0.62 -4.21
N ASP A 207 -34.12 -0.73 -2.88
CA ASP A 207 -34.49 -1.94 -2.13
C ASP A 207 -33.65 -3.18 -2.46
N TYR A 208 -32.39 -2.97 -2.81
CA TYR A 208 -31.39 -4.03 -2.88
C TYR A 208 -30.92 -4.33 -1.46
N GLN A 209 -30.95 -5.60 -1.07
CA GLN A 209 -30.63 -6.03 0.29
C GLN A 209 -29.14 -5.82 0.62
N TYR A 210 -28.26 -5.91 -0.37
CA TYR A 210 -26.82 -5.88 -0.16
C TYR A 210 -26.08 -5.02 -1.20
N TYR A 211 -24.92 -4.52 -0.80
CA TYR A 211 -23.92 -3.98 -1.71
C TYR A 211 -22.72 -4.92 -1.75
N TYR A 212 -22.47 -5.54 -2.90
CA TYR A 212 -21.37 -6.45 -3.12
C TYR A 212 -20.15 -5.69 -3.67
N MET A 213 -19.19 -5.42 -2.79
CA MET A 213 -17.94 -4.71 -3.11
C MET A 213 -16.94 -5.54 -3.92
N GLY A 214 -17.27 -6.78 -4.30
CA GLY A 214 -16.35 -7.76 -4.87
C GLY A 214 -15.41 -8.41 -3.84
N TYR A 215 -14.37 -9.09 -4.32
CA TYR A 215 -13.47 -9.88 -3.49
C TYR A 215 -12.80 -9.08 -2.36
N TYR A 216 -12.61 -9.74 -1.21
CA TYR A 216 -11.89 -9.24 -0.05
C TYR A 216 -10.71 -10.16 0.28
N ILE A 217 -9.50 -9.60 0.23
CA ILE A 217 -8.27 -10.29 0.64
C ILE A 217 -7.71 -9.49 1.81
N HIS A 218 -7.76 -10.06 3.02
CA HIS A 218 -7.42 -9.36 4.26
C HIS A 218 -6.00 -8.77 4.27
N SER A 219 -5.04 -9.49 3.68
CA SER A 219 -3.64 -9.07 3.55
C SER A 219 -3.38 -8.07 2.41
N CYS A 220 -4.33 -7.88 1.48
CA CYS A 220 -4.16 -6.99 0.33
C CYS A 220 -4.48 -5.54 0.71
N ALA A 221 -3.45 -4.68 0.77
CA ALA A 221 -3.61 -3.27 1.11
C ALA A 221 -4.63 -2.51 0.23
N LYS A 222 -4.76 -2.87 -1.05
CA LYS A 222 -5.74 -2.26 -1.98
C LYS A 222 -7.18 -2.65 -1.66
N MET A 223 -7.41 -3.79 -1.01
CA MET A 223 -8.75 -4.29 -0.67
C MET A 223 -9.08 -4.15 0.81
N LYS A 224 -8.07 -3.93 1.67
CA LYS A 224 -8.24 -3.86 3.13
C LYS A 224 -9.26 -2.82 3.57
N TYR A 225 -9.37 -1.69 2.86
CA TYR A 225 -10.33 -0.63 3.15
C TYR A 225 -11.79 -1.09 3.07
N LYS A 226 -12.10 -2.13 2.26
CA LYS A 226 -13.46 -2.69 2.22
C LYS A 226 -13.86 -3.19 3.61
N GLY A 227 -12.90 -3.70 4.38
CA GLY A 227 -13.01 -4.14 5.77
C GLY A 227 -13.34 -3.07 6.82
N GLU A 228 -13.49 -1.80 6.40
CA GLU A 228 -13.75 -0.65 7.26
C GLU A 228 -15.24 -0.26 7.28
N TYR A 229 -16.05 -0.74 6.32
CA TYR A 229 -17.49 -0.50 6.27
C TYR A 229 -18.26 -1.46 7.18
N ARG A 230 -19.39 -1.02 7.71
CA ARG A 230 -20.23 -1.81 8.62
C ARG A 230 -21.73 -1.57 8.36
N PRO A 231 -22.58 -2.61 8.52
CA PRO A 231 -22.22 -4.01 8.74
C PRO A 231 -21.58 -4.63 7.48
N GLN A 232 -20.73 -5.66 7.66
CA GLN A 232 -20.07 -6.33 6.54
C GLN A 232 -19.92 -7.82 6.76
N TYR A 233 -20.07 -8.58 5.67
CA TYR A 233 -20.00 -10.03 5.63
C TYR A 233 -18.99 -10.48 4.57
N VAL A 234 -18.35 -11.63 4.80
CA VAL A 234 -17.45 -12.30 3.87
C VAL A 234 -17.94 -13.73 3.66
N LEU A 235 -17.99 -14.17 2.41
CA LEU A 235 -18.37 -15.52 2.02
C LEU A 235 -17.27 -16.50 2.48
N ASP A 236 -17.65 -17.51 3.26
CA ASP A 236 -16.77 -18.62 3.62
C ASP A 236 -16.52 -19.48 2.38
N PRO A 237 -15.25 -19.67 1.97
CA PRO A 237 -14.91 -20.31 0.70
C PRO A 237 -15.20 -21.82 0.65
N GLU A 238 -15.47 -22.48 1.78
CA GLU A 238 -15.77 -23.91 1.81
C GLU A 238 -17.25 -24.20 1.95
N SER A 239 -17.93 -23.45 2.83
CA SER A 239 -19.36 -23.67 3.10
C SER A 239 -20.27 -22.80 2.26
N LEU A 240 -19.72 -21.75 1.62
CA LEU A 240 -20.48 -20.72 0.91
C LEU A 240 -21.47 -19.97 1.83
N GLU A 241 -21.21 -19.95 3.13
CA GLU A 241 -21.98 -19.18 4.12
C GLU A 241 -21.40 -17.76 4.28
N TRP A 242 -22.27 -16.75 4.34
CA TRP A 242 -21.86 -15.38 4.62
C TRP A 242 -21.67 -15.17 6.12
N ASN A 243 -20.44 -14.82 6.53
CA ASN A 243 -20.07 -14.63 7.93
C ASN A 243 -19.69 -13.16 8.20
N PRO A 244 -20.08 -12.56 9.35
CA PRO A 244 -19.68 -11.20 9.71
C PRO A 244 -18.16 -11.04 9.77
N LEU A 245 -17.61 -9.97 9.17
CA LEU A 245 -16.17 -9.66 9.20
C LEU A 245 -15.72 -9.02 10.53
N GLU A 246 -16.08 -9.66 11.64
CA GLU A 246 -15.80 -9.18 12.99
C GLU A 246 -15.45 -10.35 13.92
N GLY A 247 -15.08 -10.03 15.17
CA GLY A 247 -14.79 -11.02 16.21
C GLY A 247 -13.79 -12.09 15.76
N ASP A 248 -14.21 -13.35 15.88
CA ASP A 248 -13.41 -14.54 15.58
C ASP A 248 -12.88 -14.54 14.14
N LEU A 249 -13.71 -14.21 13.13
CA LEU A 249 -13.27 -14.22 11.72
C LEU A 249 -12.13 -13.24 11.49
N ARG A 250 -12.28 -12.01 11.99
CA ARG A 250 -11.25 -10.99 11.84
C ARG A 250 -9.97 -11.37 12.58
N SER A 251 -10.08 -11.86 13.82
CA SER A 251 -8.91 -12.31 14.59
C SER A 251 -8.19 -13.48 13.92
N LEU A 252 -8.91 -14.38 13.24
CA LEU A 252 -8.32 -15.48 12.50
C LEU A 252 -7.64 -14.97 11.23
N LEU A 253 -8.25 -14.04 10.49
CA LEU A 253 -7.68 -13.45 9.28
C LEU A 253 -6.43 -12.59 9.57
N ASP A 254 -6.31 -12.01 10.77
CA ASP A 254 -5.10 -11.33 11.22
C ASP A 254 -3.92 -12.31 11.44
N LYS A 255 -4.21 -13.59 11.72
CA LYS A 255 -3.23 -14.64 12.06
C LYS A 255 -2.96 -15.61 10.92
N LYS A 256 -3.96 -15.87 10.07
CA LYS A 256 -3.95 -16.88 9.01
C LYS A 256 -4.21 -16.26 7.66
N ARG A 257 -3.50 -16.74 6.64
CA ARG A 257 -3.68 -16.28 5.24
C ARG A 257 -4.98 -16.77 4.61
N TYR A 258 -5.45 -17.93 5.04
CA TYR A 258 -6.69 -18.55 4.61
C TYR A 258 -7.51 -18.93 5.84
N VAL A 259 -8.80 -18.59 5.83
CA VAL A 259 -9.71 -18.86 6.94
C VAL A 259 -11.05 -19.32 6.37
N SER A 260 -11.51 -20.48 6.85
CA SER A 260 -12.90 -20.93 6.73
C SER A 260 -13.42 -21.17 8.15
N LEU A 261 -14.46 -20.45 8.56
CA LEU A 261 -15.05 -20.67 9.89
C LEU A 261 -15.71 -22.04 9.97
N SER A 262 -16.27 -22.53 8.86
CA SER A 262 -16.83 -23.89 8.81
C SER A 262 -15.77 -24.94 9.15
N ARG A 263 -14.54 -24.79 8.62
CA ARG A 263 -13.38 -25.65 8.93
C ARG A 263 -12.97 -25.54 10.39
N GLU A 264 -12.85 -24.32 10.90
CA GLU A 264 -12.47 -24.07 12.29
C GLU A 264 -13.50 -24.66 13.29
N ARG A 265 -14.80 -24.57 12.97
CA ARG A 265 -15.87 -25.21 13.76
C ARG A 265 -15.75 -26.73 13.77
N ARG A 266 -15.52 -27.36 12.61
CA ARG A 266 -15.33 -28.83 12.50
C ARG A 266 -14.15 -29.29 13.36
N ARG A 267 -13.01 -28.59 13.31
CA ARG A 267 -11.82 -28.91 14.12
C ARG A 267 -12.09 -28.83 15.63
N ARG A 268 -12.77 -27.76 16.08
CA ARG A 268 -13.14 -27.59 17.50
C ARG A 268 -14.10 -28.69 17.97
N GLY A 269 -15.08 -29.08 17.14
CA GLY A 269 -16.03 -30.15 17.46
C GLY A 269 -15.38 -31.52 17.63
N SER A 270 -14.41 -31.87 16.77
CA SER A 270 -13.66 -33.13 16.87
C SER A 270 -12.79 -33.22 18.13
N ALA A 271 -12.30 -32.08 18.64
CA ALA A 271 -11.50 -32.03 19.87
C ALA A 271 -12.34 -32.20 21.16
N GLN A 272 -13.66 -32.11 21.08
CA GLN A 272 -14.56 -32.11 22.25
C GLN A 272 -15.40 -33.40 22.41
N GLY A 273 -15.24 -34.37 21.51
CA GLY A 273 -16.10 -35.57 21.41
C GLY A 273 -15.51 -36.92 21.87
N SER A 274 -14.36 -36.97 22.53
CA SER A 274 -13.71 -38.24 22.94
C SER A 274 -13.52 -38.36 24.46
N VAL A 275 -14.59 -38.71 25.17
CA VAL A 275 -14.52 -39.24 26.54
C VAL A 275 -15.20 -40.61 26.54
N ASP A 276 -14.45 -41.65 26.15
CA ASP A 276 -14.36 -42.92 26.88
C ASP A 276 -13.61 -44.01 26.09
N SER A 277 -12.67 -44.66 26.79
CA SER A 277 -11.94 -45.90 26.48
C SER A 277 -10.63 -45.84 25.68
N PRO A 278 -9.66 -46.73 26.01
CA PRO A 278 -8.25 -46.36 26.16
C PRO A 278 -7.32 -46.98 25.11
N VAL A 279 -6.10 -46.40 25.05
CA VAL A 279 -4.80 -46.95 24.59
C VAL A 279 -4.11 -46.11 23.51
N VAL A 280 -2.84 -45.83 23.81
CA VAL A 280 -1.77 -45.08 23.11
C VAL A 280 -1.88 -43.56 23.13
N SER A 281 -1.18 -42.97 24.11
CA SER A 281 -0.60 -41.64 24.01
C SER A 281 0.37 -41.60 22.83
N ILE A 282 -0.11 -41.12 21.70
CA ILE A 282 0.73 -40.59 20.63
C ILE A 282 0.73 -39.07 20.82
N ASP A 283 1.90 -38.54 21.17
CA ASP A 283 2.24 -37.14 20.94
C ASP A 283 1.90 -36.79 19.49
N GLY A 284 0.84 -36.00 19.31
CA GLY A 284 0.31 -35.67 17.99
C GLY A 284 -0.63 -34.49 18.08
N ASP A 285 -0.06 -33.30 17.96
CA ASP A 285 -0.71 -32.16 17.29
C ASP A 285 0.40 -31.34 16.60
N THR A 286 1.15 -32.04 15.77
CA THR A 286 1.62 -31.50 14.49
C THR A 286 0.41 -31.26 13.60
N GLU A 287 0.37 -30.10 12.96
CA GLU A 287 0.05 -29.89 11.52
C GLU A 287 -0.38 -28.42 11.35
N ASP A 288 0.54 -27.55 10.99
CA ASP A 288 0.72 -27.17 9.58
C ASP A 288 -0.62 -26.64 9.04
N ASP A 289 -0.81 -25.31 9.03
CA ASP A 289 -1.79 -24.65 8.16
C ASP A 289 -1.29 -24.81 6.73
N SER A 290 -1.25 -26.06 6.30
CA SER A 290 -0.50 -26.48 5.17
C SER A 290 -1.30 -26.21 3.94
N TYR A 291 -0.77 -25.33 3.12
CA TYR A 291 -1.01 -25.40 1.70
C TYR A 291 -0.58 -26.77 1.10
N SER A 292 -0.05 -27.74 1.86
CA SER A 292 0.21 -29.12 1.40
C SER A 292 -1.04 -29.89 0.97
N GLU A 293 -2.23 -29.46 1.40
CA GLU A 293 -3.47 -30.12 0.99
C GLU A 293 -3.87 -29.75 -0.45
N TYR A 294 -3.40 -28.61 -0.97
CA TYR A 294 -3.64 -28.16 -2.35
C TYR A 294 -2.42 -28.48 -3.21
N PRO A 295 -2.57 -29.23 -4.32
CA PRO A 295 -1.43 -29.78 -5.04
C PRO A 295 -0.58 -28.73 -5.77
N TYR A 296 -1.09 -27.51 -5.96
CA TYR A 296 -0.41 -26.48 -6.75
C TYR A 296 -0.21 -25.18 -5.95
N PRO A 297 1.03 -24.72 -5.77
CA PRO A 297 1.36 -23.55 -4.95
C PRO A 297 1.16 -22.19 -5.67
N THR A 298 0.83 -22.17 -6.96
CA THR A 298 0.54 -20.94 -7.72
C THR A 298 -0.61 -21.17 -8.74
N ALA A 299 -1.38 -20.13 -9.12
CA ALA A 299 -2.38 -20.28 -10.21
C ALA A 299 -1.70 -20.63 -11.51
N LYS A 300 -0.47 -20.17 -11.73
CA LYS A 300 0.22 -20.52 -12.95
C LYS A 300 0.46 -22.04 -12.98
N GLU A 301 0.96 -22.62 -11.89
CA GLU A 301 1.14 -24.07 -11.81
C GLU A 301 -0.18 -24.84 -11.85
N ALA A 302 -1.22 -24.35 -11.18
CA ALA A 302 -2.56 -24.95 -11.28
C ALA A 302 -3.11 -24.85 -12.72
N SER A 303 -2.95 -23.71 -13.38
CA SER A 303 -3.37 -23.47 -14.77
C SER A 303 -2.56 -24.30 -15.75
N ASP A 304 -1.25 -24.42 -15.56
CA ASP A 304 -0.35 -25.24 -16.36
C ASP A 304 -0.70 -26.72 -16.17
N ALA A 305 -1.06 -27.14 -14.96
CA ALA A 305 -1.53 -28.48 -14.65
C ALA A 305 -2.88 -28.81 -15.30
N VAL A 306 -3.87 -27.91 -15.20
CA VAL A 306 -5.15 -28.04 -15.91
C VAL A 306 -4.92 -28.10 -17.42
N SER A 307 -4.05 -27.24 -17.95
CA SER A 307 -3.66 -27.26 -19.37
C SER A 307 -2.95 -28.57 -19.76
N GLY A 308 -2.27 -29.20 -18.79
CA GLY A 308 -1.64 -30.51 -18.91
C GLY A 308 -2.61 -31.70 -18.70
N GLY A 309 -3.91 -31.45 -18.52
CA GLY A 309 -4.94 -32.48 -18.39
C GLY A 309 -5.27 -32.90 -16.95
N VAL A 310 -4.83 -32.17 -15.94
CA VAL A 310 -5.21 -32.42 -14.55
C VAL A 310 -6.64 -31.99 -14.31
N SER A 311 -7.44 -32.87 -13.70
CA SER A 311 -8.85 -32.64 -13.42
C SER A 311 -9.05 -31.59 -12.31
N LEU A 312 -10.14 -30.83 -12.39
CA LEU A 312 -10.58 -29.89 -11.35
C LEU A 312 -10.73 -30.57 -9.98
N PHE A 313 -11.16 -31.84 -9.94
CA PHE A 313 -11.31 -32.60 -8.70
C PHE A 313 -9.99 -32.84 -7.98
N ASP A 314 -8.90 -32.94 -8.75
CA ASP A 314 -7.57 -33.12 -8.19
C ASP A 314 -6.97 -31.80 -7.70
N LEU A 315 -7.44 -30.64 -8.17
CA LEU A 315 -7.01 -29.33 -7.67
C LEU A 315 -7.47 -29.05 -6.23
N LYS A 316 -8.45 -29.84 -5.73
CA LYS A 316 -9.04 -29.73 -4.38
C LYS A 316 -9.52 -28.32 -4.04
N ILE A 317 -10.07 -27.58 -5.00
CA ILE A 317 -10.49 -26.18 -4.78
C ILE A 317 -11.58 -26.10 -3.70
N PRO A 318 -11.48 -25.18 -2.72
CA PRO A 318 -12.52 -24.99 -1.70
C PRO A 318 -13.89 -24.67 -2.30
N GLY A 319 -14.94 -25.25 -1.72
CA GLY A 319 -16.33 -24.97 -2.12
C GLY A 319 -16.77 -25.62 -3.43
N VAL A 320 -15.89 -26.36 -4.11
CA VAL A 320 -16.23 -27.20 -5.26
C VAL A 320 -16.78 -28.53 -4.78
N MET A 321 -17.83 -29.03 -5.44
CA MET A 321 -18.39 -30.35 -5.11
C MET A 321 -17.35 -31.45 -5.28
N SER A 322 -17.27 -32.35 -4.31
CA SER A 322 -16.45 -33.56 -4.38
C SER A 322 -17.00 -34.56 -5.40
N GLU A 323 -16.17 -35.51 -5.79
CA GLU A 323 -16.56 -36.55 -6.74
C GLU A 323 -17.77 -37.36 -6.26
N LYS A 324 -17.81 -37.67 -4.96
CA LYS A 324 -18.93 -38.39 -4.35
C LYS A 324 -20.24 -37.61 -4.45
N GLU A 325 -20.17 -36.29 -4.30
CA GLU A 325 -21.34 -35.42 -4.43
C GLU A 325 -21.78 -35.33 -5.90
N ILE A 326 -20.83 -35.33 -6.83
CA ILE A 326 -21.11 -35.35 -8.26
C ILE A 326 -21.67 -36.68 -8.74
N GLU A 327 -21.22 -37.80 -8.19
CA GLU A 327 -21.78 -39.13 -8.47
C GLU A 327 -23.26 -39.24 -8.02
N GLN A 328 -23.64 -38.50 -6.98
CA GLN A 328 -25.02 -38.42 -6.50
C GLN A 328 -25.87 -37.40 -7.28
N TYR A 329 -25.24 -36.47 -8.00
CA TYR A 329 -25.93 -35.50 -8.84
C TYR A 329 -26.40 -36.16 -10.15
N PRO A 330 -27.64 -35.89 -10.62
CA PRO A 330 -28.15 -36.47 -11.86
C PRO A 330 -27.53 -35.79 -13.10
N LEU A 331 -26.22 -35.97 -13.30
CA LEU A 331 -25.43 -35.37 -14.38
C LEU A 331 -26.05 -35.59 -15.78
N GLY A 332 -26.67 -36.75 -16.00
CA GLY A 332 -27.32 -37.09 -17.28
C GLY A 332 -28.45 -36.15 -17.66
N LYS A 333 -29.11 -35.52 -16.67
CA LYS A 333 -30.21 -34.56 -16.88
C LYS A 333 -29.74 -33.14 -17.18
N GLN A 334 -28.43 -32.89 -17.22
CA GLN A 334 -27.91 -31.57 -17.57
C GLN A 334 -28.33 -31.22 -19.00
N LEU A 335 -28.89 -30.03 -19.18
CA LEU A 335 -29.41 -29.58 -20.47
C LEU A 335 -28.26 -29.09 -21.35
N ILE A 336 -28.18 -29.65 -22.55
CA ILE A 336 -27.17 -29.32 -23.56
C ILE A 336 -27.88 -28.73 -24.77
N SER A 337 -27.36 -27.63 -25.28
CA SER A 337 -27.80 -26.98 -26.51
C SER A 337 -26.87 -27.34 -27.67
N GLY A 338 -27.43 -27.67 -28.83
CA GLY A 338 -26.68 -27.93 -30.04
C GLY A 338 -27.55 -27.77 -31.28
N ARG A 339 -27.07 -27.00 -32.27
CA ARG A 339 -27.79 -26.72 -33.53
C ARG A 339 -29.22 -26.18 -33.32
N GLY A 340 -29.44 -25.40 -32.26
CA GLY A 340 -30.74 -24.81 -31.94
C GLY A 340 -31.74 -25.77 -31.27
N GLN A 341 -31.31 -26.97 -30.88
CA GLN A 341 -32.10 -27.93 -30.10
C GLN A 341 -31.50 -28.10 -28.71
N VAL A 342 -32.35 -28.43 -27.74
CA VAL A 342 -31.96 -28.75 -26.36
C VAL A 342 -32.25 -30.22 -26.10
N PHE A 343 -31.28 -30.93 -25.53
CA PHE A 343 -31.37 -32.36 -25.20
C PHE A 343 -30.72 -32.60 -23.83
N MET A 344 -31.02 -33.75 -23.21
CA MET A 344 -30.34 -34.14 -21.98
C MET A 344 -28.95 -34.68 -22.33
N ALA A 345 -27.99 -34.49 -21.43
CA ALA A 345 -26.63 -34.98 -21.65
C ALA A 345 -26.60 -36.51 -21.87
N GLU A 346 -27.49 -37.27 -21.23
CA GLU A 346 -27.60 -38.72 -21.40
C GLU A 346 -28.09 -39.18 -22.78
N ASP A 347 -28.77 -38.32 -23.53
CA ASP A 347 -29.21 -38.59 -24.90
C ASP A 347 -28.04 -38.59 -25.90
N LEU A 348 -26.88 -38.07 -25.51
CA LEU A 348 -25.70 -38.02 -26.37
C LEU A 348 -24.99 -39.37 -26.42
N VAL A 349 -24.68 -39.83 -27.65
CA VAL A 349 -23.84 -41.03 -27.86
C VAL A 349 -22.47 -40.89 -27.18
N ALA A 350 -21.90 -39.68 -27.15
CA ALA A 350 -20.63 -39.40 -26.50
C ALA A 350 -20.68 -39.51 -24.97
N TRP A 351 -21.87 -39.40 -24.36
CA TRP A 351 -22.06 -39.48 -22.91
C TRP A 351 -21.94 -40.89 -22.36
N GLN A 352 -22.43 -41.88 -23.11
CA GLN A 352 -22.50 -43.27 -22.69
C GLN A 352 -21.10 -43.92 -22.57
N LYS A 353 -20.12 -43.42 -23.33
CA LYS A 353 -18.76 -43.95 -23.37
C LYS A 353 -17.78 -43.26 -22.40
N GLY A 354 -18.17 -42.12 -21.83
CA GLY A 354 -17.30 -41.30 -20.99
C GLY A 354 -17.48 -41.53 -19.49
N ASN A 355 -16.47 -41.15 -18.72
CA ASN A 355 -16.50 -41.06 -17.26
C ASN A 355 -16.23 -39.61 -16.79
N ILE A 356 -16.16 -39.38 -15.47
CA ILE A 356 -16.00 -38.03 -14.91
C ILE A 356 -14.54 -37.53 -14.87
N ARG A 357 -13.54 -38.38 -15.16
CA ARG A 357 -12.09 -38.09 -15.06
C ARG A 357 -11.30 -38.27 -16.37
N ASP A 358 -11.92 -38.71 -17.45
CA ASP A 358 -11.24 -39.10 -18.70
C ASP A 358 -11.13 -37.96 -19.73
N GLY A 359 -11.47 -36.73 -19.35
CA GLY A 359 -11.51 -35.59 -20.27
C GLY A 359 -12.60 -35.69 -21.34
N SER A 360 -13.53 -36.64 -21.24
CA SER A 360 -14.70 -36.72 -22.10
C SER A 360 -15.66 -35.55 -21.86
N PHE A 361 -16.65 -35.40 -22.72
CA PHE A 361 -17.74 -34.44 -22.51
C PHE A 361 -18.42 -34.60 -21.14
N LYS A 362 -18.50 -35.84 -20.63
CA LYS A 362 -19.04 -36.15 -19.31
C LYS A 362 -18.16 -35.61 -18.19
N SER A 363 -16.84 -35.73 -18.33
CA SER A 363 -15.86 -35.15 -17.42
C SER A 363 -15.94 -33.62 -17.41
N ILE A 364 -16.00 -32.98 -18.57
CA ILE A 364 -16.17 -31.51 -18.68
C ILE A 364 -17.48 -31.05 -18.03
N THR A 365 -18.57 -31.78 -18.25
CA THR A 365 -19.87 -31.49 -17.64
C THR A 365 -19.82 -31.65 -16.12
N ALA A 366 -19.18 -32.71 -15.62
CA ALA A 366 -19.01 -32.97 -14.21
C ALA A 366 -18.23 -31.84 -13.50
N GLU A 367 -17.11 -31.41 -14.05
CA GLU A 367 -16.31 -30.31 -13.49
C GLU A 367 -17.07 -28.96 -13.53
N PHE A 368 -17.82 -28.70 -14.60
CA PHE A 368 -18.66 -27.51 -14.70
C PHE A 368 -19.75 -27.47 -13.63
N VAL A 369 -20.48 -28.59 -13.43
CA VAL A 369 -21.50 -28.70 -12.38
C VAL A 369 -20.87 -28.57 -11.00
N ALA A 370 -19.72 -29.21 -10.77
CA ALA A 370 -19.02 -29.15 -9.50
C ALA A 370 -18.61 -27.74 -9.08
N LEU A 371 -18.23 -26.91 -10.05
CA LEU A 371 -17.82 -25.53 -9.84
C LEU A 371 -19.02 -24.59 -9.58
N LEU A 372 -20.15 -24.82 -10.24
CA LEU A 372 -21.34 -23.98 -10.10
C LEU A 372 -22.20 -24.36 -8.89
N GLY A 373 -22.15 -25.62 -8.49
CA GLY A 373 -23.10 -26.21 -7.56
C GLY A 373 -24.44 -26.56 -8.23
N PRO A 374 -25.27 -27.36 -7.54
CA PRO A 374 -26.44 -28.00 -8.13
C PRO A 374 -27.56 -27.04 -8.49
N GLU A 375 -27.73 -25.93 -7.76
CA GLU A 375 -28.84 -25.00 -7.99
C GLU A 375 -28.61 -24.14 -9.24
N VAL A 376 -27.41 -23.58 -9.39
CA VAL A 376 -27.06 -22.77 -10.56
C VAL A 376 -26.93 -23.65 -11.80
N ALA A 377 -26.36 -24.85 -11.67
CA ALA A 377 -26.18 -25.76 -12.80
C ALA A 377 -27.52 -26.14 -13.47
N LYS A 378 -28.60 -26.34 -12.69
CA LYS A 378 -29.93 -26.69 -13.22
C LYS A 378 -30.53 -25.60 -14.13
N GLU A 379 -30.16 -24.34 -13.91
CA GLU A 379 -30.69 -23.21 -14.68
C GLU A 379 -29.93 -22.95 -15.99
N LEU A 380 -28.78 -23.60 -16.19
CA LEU A 380 -27.90 -23.35 -17.33
C LEU A 380 -27.99 -24.44 -18.40
N HIS A 381 -28.02 -24.01 -19.66
CA HIS A 381 -27.86 -24.89 -20.82
C HIS A 381 -26.43 -24.77 -21.35
N GLN A 382 -25.72 -25.89 -21.45
CA GLN A 382 -24.36 -25.90 -22.01
C GLN A 382 -24.40 -25.94 -23.54
N ASP A 383 -23.74 -25.02 -24.23
CA ASP A 383 -23.67 -25.04 -25.70
C ASP A 383 -22.53 -25.96 -26.18
N SER A 384 -22.89 -27.02 -26.90
CA SER A 384 -21.98 -28.04 -27.43
C SER A 384 -21.13 -27.58 -28.63
N LEU A 385 -21.41 -26.42 -29.23
CA LEU A 385 -20.78 -25.93 -30.46
C LEU A 385 -19.73 -24.82 -30.28
N ALA A 386 -19.45 -24.38 -29.05
CA ALA A 386 -18.51 -23.29 -28.80
C ALA A 386 -17.03 -23.74 -28.92
N LYS A 387 -16.55 -24.02 -30.15
CA LYS A 387 -15.11 -24.03 -30.43
C LYS A 387 -14.65 -22.61 -30.76
N HIS A 388 -13.74 -22.09 -29.93
CA HIS A 388 -12.70 -21.05 -30.12
C HIS A 388 -12.96 -19.74 -30.89
N ASP A 389 -14.07 -19.55 -31.60
CA ASP A 389 -14.36 -18.36 -32.43
C ASP A 389 -15.75 -17.73 -32.11
N ALA A 390 -16.14 -17.68 -30.84
CA ALA A 390 -17.32 -16.93 -30.42
C ALA A 390 -17.03 -15.42 -30.45
N PRO A 391 -17.85 -14.57 -31.12
CA PRO A 391 -17.70 -13.13 -31.06
C PRO A 391 -17.93 -12.64 -29.63
N ALA A 392 -16.97 -11.88 -29.08
CA ALA A 392 -17.00 -11.17 -27.79
C ALA A 392 -17.88 -11.82 -26.70
N SER A 393 -17.40 -12.92 -26.11
CA SER A 393 -18.07 -13.54 -24.95
C SER A 393 -17.70 -12.81 -23.65
N THR A 394 -18.70 -12.58 -22.79
CA THR A 394 -18.47 -12.22 -21.38
C THR A 394 -17.86 -13.42 -20.66
N HIS A 395 -16.73 -13.23 -20.00
CA HIS A 395 -16.06 -14.28 -19.25
C HIS A 395 -16.48 -14.21 -17.79
N PHE A 396 -17.29 -15.16 -17.33
CA PHE A 396 -17.50 -15.37 -15.91
C PHE A 396 -16.26 -16.04 -15.33
N MET A 397 -15.52 -15.30 -14.51
CA MET A 397 -14.29 -15.80 -13.91
C MET A 397 -14.55 -16.05 -12.43
N VAL A 398 -14.41 -17.30 -12.00
CA VAL A 398 -14.24 -17.58 -10.58
C VAL A 398 -12.80 -17.22 -10.23
N VAL A 399 -12.58 -15.97 -9.81
CA VAL A 399 -11.26 -15.52 -9.37
C VAL A 399 -11.03 -16.07 -7.97
N TRP A 400 -10.48 -17.28 -7.89
CA TRP A 400 -9.82 -17.74 -6.67
C TRP A 400 -8.46 -17.04 -6.53
N CYS A 401 -8.54 -15.72 -6.33
CA CYS A 401 -7.42 -14.83 -6.01
C CYS A 401 -6.70 -15.31 -4.72
N ALA A 402 -7.36 -16.16 -3.92
CA ALA A 402 -6.86 -16.70 -2.67
C ALA A 402 -5.83 -17.84 -2.83
N ALA A 403 -5.74 -18.58 -3.94
CA ALA A 403 -4.70 -19.62 -4.07
C ALA A 403 -3.42 -19.12 -4.78
N ALA A 404 -3.54 -18.03 -5.54
CA ALA A 404 -2.53 -17.71 -6.55
C ALA A 404 -2.04 -16.27 -6.60
N GLU A 405 -2.90 -15.31 -6.26
CA GLU A 405 -2.53 -13.90 -6.16
C GLU A 405 -1.87 -13.61 -4.79
N LEU A 406 -1.76 -14.62 -3.92
CA LEU A 406 -1.03 -14.61 -2.64
C LEU A 406 0.50 -14.44 -2.75
N ARG A 407 1.07 -14.33 -3.96
CA ARG A 407 2.53 -14.20 -4.16
C ARG A 407 3.00 -12.96 -4.92
N ARG A 408 2.14 -12.08 -5.46
CA ARG A 408 2.65 -11.03 -6.38
C ARG A 408 3.07 -9.70 -5.76
N LYS A 409 2.99 -9.53 -4.43
CA LYS A 409 3.75 -8.52 -3.66
C LYS A 409 3.93 -8.95 -2.21
N LEU A 410 4.72 -10.00 -1.98
CA LEU A 410 5.47 -10.28 -0.74
C LEU A 410 6.20 -11.62 -0.94
N PRO A 411 7.39 -11.79 -0.34
CA PRO A 411 8.11 -13.05 -0.35
C PRO A 411 7.29 -14.15 0.35
N LEU A 412 7.62 -15.38 -0.01
CA LEU A 412 6.94 -16.61 0.36
C LEU A 412 6.91 -16.77 1.88
N GLN A 413 5.72 -16.83 2.50
CA GLN A 413 5.58 -17.41 3.85
C GLN A 413 5.00 -18.81 3.68
N HIS A 414 5.75 -19.80 4.18
CA HIS A 414 5.24 -21.07 4.68
C HIS A 414 5.02 -20.91 6.20
N THR A 415 3.88 -21.36 6.70
CA THR A 415 3.63 -21.52 8.14
C THR A 415 4.11 -22.88 8.61
N GLY A 416 5.41 -22.99 8.81
CA GLY A 416 5.98 -23.80 9.88
C GLY A 416 6.92 -22.87 10.63
N MET A 417 6.69 -22.66 11.92
CA MET A 417 7.72 -22.09 12.79
C MET A 417 8.93 -23.02 12.73
N SER A 418 9.83 -22.78 11.78
CA SER A 418 11.17 -23.35 11.81
C SER A 418 12.00 -22.37 12.61
N GLU A 419 11.89 -22.50 13.93
CA GLU A 419 12.97 -22.07 14.80
C GLU A 419 14.24 -22.76 14.29
N ILE A 420 15.11 -21.99 13.65
CA ILE A 420 16.40 -22.46 13.21
C ILE A 420 17.42 -22.07 14.28
N SER A 421 18.13 -23.06 14.79
CA SER A 421 19.27 -22.85 15.67
C SER A 421 20.49 -22.56 14.80
N LEU A 422 21.01 -21.34 14.89
CA LEU A 422 22.21 -20.91 14.17
C LEU A 422 23.41 -21.04 15.09
N VAL A 423 24.48 -21.68 14.60
CA VAL A 423 25.74 -21.80 15.33
C VAL A 423 26.50 -20.49 15.19
N VAL A 424 26.79 -19.84 16.31
CA VAL A 424 27.44 -18.53 16.34
C VAL A 424 28.93 -18.69 16.56
N ARG A 425 29.73 -18.23 15.61
CA ARG A 425 31.19 -18.30 15.66
C ARG A 425 31.78 -16.89 15.81
N PRO A 426 32.66 -16.64 16.79
CA PRO A 426 33.36 -15.38 16.87
C PRO A 426 34.36 -15.26 15.72
N ARG A 427 34.42 -14.10 15.08
CA ARG A 427 35.40 -13.80 14.02
C ARG A 427 36.15 -12.51 14.31
N GLY A 428 37.45 -12.63 14.58
CA GLY A 428 38.34 -11.50 14.84
C GLY A 428 38.52 -11.22 16.33
N ARG A 429 38.24 -9.98 16.78
CA ARG A 429 38.43 -9.61 18.19
C ARG A 429 37.46 -10.37 19.10
N PRO A 430 37.86 -10.75 20.33
CA PRO A 430 36.98 -11.43 21.27
C PRO A 430 35.73 -10.58 21.57
N ILE A 431 34.55 -11.19 21.49
CA ILE A 431 33.27 -10.57 21.86
C ILE A 431 32.84 -11.20 23.18
N LYS A 432 32.78 -10.41 24.24
CA LYS A 432 32.37 -10.87 25.58
C LYS A 432 30.89 -11.31 25.53
N ASN A 433 30.57 -12.43 26.16
CA ASN A 433 29.21 -12.99 26.25
C ASN A 433 28.54 -13.30 24.90
N LEU A 434 29.33 -13.62 23.87
CA LEU A 434 28.76 -14.09 22.61
C LEU A 434 28.16 -15.49 22.83
N PRO A 435 26.88 -15.71 22.50
CA PRO A 435 26.26 -17.03 22.67
C PRO A 435 26.87 -18.02 21.66
N GLU A 436 26.91 -19.31 22.00
CA GLU A 436 27.40 -20.37 21.09
C GLU A 436 26.37 -20.71 19.99
N SER A 437 25.09 -20.50 20.28
CA SER A 437 24.00 -20.61 19.31
C SER A 437 22.89 -19.62 19.62
N ILE A 438 22.11 -19.29 18.61
CA ILE A 438 20.88 -18.51 18.74
C ILE A 438 19.76 -19.20 18.00
N THR A 439 18.56 -19.17 18.56
CA THR A 439 17.37 -19.66 17.88
C THR A 439 16.63 -18.48 17.29
N VAL A 440 16.35 -18.48 15.99
CA VAL A 440 15.57 -17.44 15.29
C VAL A 440 14.50 -18.10 14.44
N ASN A 441 13.36 -17.44 14.23
CA ASN A 441 12.38 -17.96 13.30
C ASN A 441 12.89 -17.73 11.86
N ALA A 442 12.79 -18.73 11.00
CA ALA A 442 13.20 -18.62 9.60
C ALA A 442 12.45 -17.51 8.84
N GLU A 443 11.22 -17.20 9.26
CA GLU A 443 10.35 -16.18 8.67
C GLU A 443 10.53 -14.78 9.28
N ASP A 444 11.25 -14.67 10.41
CA ASP A 444 11.58 -13.37 10.96
C ASP A 444 12.48 -12.61 9.99
N GLY A 445 12.38 -11.28 10.01
CA GLY A 445 13.34 -10.45 9.30
C GLY A 445 14.77 -10.77 9.76
N ALA A 446 15.73 -10.77 8.83
CA ALA A 446 17.14 -11.01 9.13
C ALA A 446 17.68 -10.10 10.25
N ALA A 447 17.04 -8.95 10.51
CA ALA A 447 17.25 -8.10 11.67
C ALA A 447 17.18 -8.83 13.04
N GLU A 448 16.34 -9.86 13.20
CA GLU A 448 16.21 -10.61 14.46
C GLU A 448 17.49 -11.36 14.83
N ILE A 449 18.24 -11.86 13.86
CA ILE A 449 19.58 -12.44 14.09
C ILE A 449 20.48 -11.43 14.78
N HIS A 450 20.52 -10.20 14.25
CA HIS A 450 21.34 -9.13 14.81
C HIS A 450 20.84 -8.72 16.20
N GLN A 451 19.51 -8.68 16.41
CA GLN A 451 18.92 -8.30 17.70
C GLN A 451 19.22 -9.33 18.79
N LYS A 452 19.08 -10.64 18.52
CA LYS A 452 19.38 -11.69 19.50
C LYS A 452 20.86 -11.74 19.89
N ILE A 453 21.76 -11.60 18.91
CA ILE A 453 23.21 -11.55 19.17
C ILE A 453 23.56 -10.29 19.98
N ALA A 454 22.98 -9.13 19.64
CA ALA A 454 23.19 -7.88 20.37
C ALA A 454 22.70 -7.99 21.83
N ASN A 455 21.50 -8.55 22.05
CA ASN A 455 20.91 -8.72 23.37
C ASN A 455 21.72 -9.67 24.27
N ALA A 456 22.26 -10.75 23.70
CA ALA A 456 23.09 -11.73 24.40
C ALA A 456 24.48 -11.18 24.71
N SER A 457 25.17 -10.62 23.70
CA SER A 457 26.53 -10.07 23.87
C SER A 457 26.57 -8.74 24.62
N LYS A 458 25.44 -8.02 24.73
CA LYS A 458 25.34 -6.64 25.22
C LYS A 458 26.08 -5.61 24.36
N PHE A 459 26.37 -5.94 23.11
CA PHE A 459 26.92 -5.01 22.12
C PHE A 459 25.79 -4.35 21.34
N SER A 460 26.01 -3.12 20.87
CA SER A 460 25.06 -2.45 19.97
C SER A 460 24.88 -3.24 18.67
N ILE A 461 23.64 -3.37 18.22
CA ILE A 461 23.28 -4.04 16.96
C ILE A 461 24.04 -3.48 15.75
N HIS A 462 24.40 -2.19 15.79
CA HIS A 462 25.11 -1.54 14.70
C HIS A 462 26.61 -1.83 14.68
N ARG A 463 27.19 -2.27 15.81
CA ARG A 463 28.62 -2.59 15.97
C ARG A 463 28.96 -4.01 15.51
N LEU A 464 27.96 -4.86 15.38
CA LEU A 464 28.13 -6.25 15.00
C LEU A 464 27.93 -6.41 13.49
N ARG A 465 28.88 -7.07 12.83
CA ARG A 465 28.69 -7.58 11.48
C ARG A 465 28.46 -9.08 11.57
N VAL A 466 27.36 -9.53 10.98
CA VAL A 466 27.03 -10.95 10.86
C VAL A 466 27.21 -11.36 9.41
N THR A 467 27.98 -12.42 9.18
CA THR A 467 28.21 -13.03 7.86
C THR A 467 27.84 -14.51 7.90
N LYS A 468 27.41 -15.09 6.78
CA LYS A 468 27.20 -16.54 6.70
C LYS A 468 28.53 -17.27 6.82
N GLY A 469 28.58 -18.34 7.59
CA GLY A 469 29.77 -19.16 7.74
C GLY A 469 30.07 -20.04 6.53
N SER A 470 29.12 -20.22 5.60
CA SER A 470 29.30 -21.02 4.39
C SER A 470 30.12 -20.32 3.31
N ASP A 471 29.85 -19.04 3.05
CA ASP A 471 30.44 -18.27 1.95
C ASP A 471 30.99 -16.89 2.36
N GLY A 472 30.86 -16.52 3.64
CA GLY A 472 31.30 -15.22 4.15
C GLY A 472 30.44 -14.04 3.71
N THR A 473 29.29 -14.27 3.07
CA THR A 473 28.41 -13.19 2.58
C THR A 473 27.76 -12.43 3.75
N PRO A 474 27.71 -11.08 3.72
CA PRO A 474 27.08 -10.29 4.77
C PRO A 474 25.56 -10.50 4.84
N ILE A 475 25.04 -10.68 6.05
CA ILE A 475 23.60 -10.74 6.32
C ILE A 475 23.13 -9.32 6.63
N ALA A 476 22.23 -8.79 5.79
CA ALA A 476 21.70 -7.44 5.97
C ALA A 476 20.82 -7.35 7.23
N ASN A 477 20.97 -6.29 8.02
CA ASN A 477 20.07 -5.98 9.14
C ASN A 477 18.83 -5.27 8.59
N THR A 478 17.88 -6.06 8.08
CA THR A 478 16.63 -5.57 7.48
C THR A 478 15.46 -6.45 7.91
N LYS A 479 14.26 -5.86 7.91
CA LYS A 479 12.99 -6.58 8.06
C LYS A 479 12.44 -7.08 6.72
N ASP A 480 12.96 -6.55 5.61
CA ASP A 480 12.47 -6.82 4.25
C ASP A 480 12.92 -8.18 3.72
N THR A 481 13.99 -8.77 4.29
CA THR A 481 14.54 -10.07 3.89
C THR A 481 14.46 -11.02 5.08
N THR A 482 13.81 -12.17 4.92
CA THR A 482 13.67 -13.14 6.01
C THR A 482 14.97 -13.90 6.25
N VAL A 483 15.14 -14.50 7.44
CA VAL A 483 16.29 -15.37 7.74
C VAL A 483 16.40 -16.49 6.69
N HIS A 484 15.28 -17.06 6.25
CA HIS A 484 15.24 -18.10 5.24
C HIS A 484 15.72 -17.63 3.86
N GLU A 485 15.36 -16.41 3.45
CA GLU A 485 15.81 -15.80 2.18
C GLU A 485 17.30 -15.49 2.16
N THR A 486 17.93 -15.35 3.33
CA THR A 486 19.39 -15.28 3.40
C THR A 486 20.04 -16.62 3.01
N GLY A 487 19.28 -17.71 2.88
CA GLY A 487 19.83 -19.05 2.62
C GLY A 487 20.39 -19.74 3.86
N LEU A 488 20.20 -19.16 5.06
CA LEU A 488 20.49 -19.83 6.31
C LEU A 488 19.41 -20.88 6.61
N ARG A 489 19.84 -22.01 7.17
CA ARG A 489 19.00 -23.16 7.57
C ARG A 489 19.37 -23.60 8.98
N ASN A 490 18.64 -24.54 9.56
CA ASN A 490 18.96 -25.08 10.88
C ASN A 490 20.42 -25.57 10.95
N LYS A 491 21.11 -25.28 12.07
CA LYS A 491 22.54 -25.51 12.31
C LYS A 491 23.51 -24.80 11.36
N SER A 492 23.03 -23.86 10.53
CA SER A 492 23.93 -23.02 9.72
C SER A 492 24.83 -22.20 10.63
N ALA A 493 26.10 -22.13 10.27
CA ALA A 493 27.06 -21.29 10.98
C ALA A 493 26.91 -19.83 10.55
N ILE A 494 26.98 -18.91 11.51
CA ILE A 494 27.12 -17.48 11.28
C ILE A 494 28.36 -16.97 12.00
N ASP A 495 29.15 -16.15 11.31
CA ASP A 495 30.33 -15.51 11.87
C ASP A 495 29.97 -14.11 12.35
N VAL A 496 30.27 -13.79 13.60
CA VAL A 496 30.02 -12.49 14.21
C VAL A 496 31.34 -11.77 14.43
N LYS A 497 31.46 -10.59 13.79
CA LYS A 497 32.63 -9.73 13.90
C LYS A 497 32.28 -8.39 14.54
N ASP A 498 33.04 -8.02 15.56
CA ASP A 498 33.01 -6.66 16.11
C ASP A 498 33.68 -5.67 15.14
N LEU A 499 32.93 -4.68 14.66
CA LEU A 499 33.41 -3.60 13.79
C LEU A 499 34.09 -2.47 14.58
N GLY A 500 34.05 -2.50 15.91
CA GLY A 500 34.45 -1.42 16.79
C GLY A 500 33.39 -0.31 16.87
N PRO A 501 33.66 0.80 17.58
CA PRO A 501 32.73 1.92 17.74
C PRO A 501 32.16 2.39 16.40
N GLN A 502 30.83 2.51 16.33
CA GLN A 502 30.10 2.94 15.15
C GLN A 502 29.36 4.25 15.42
N ILE A 503 29.14 5.02 14.36
CA ILE A 503 28.42 6.29 14.41
C ILE A 503 27.40 6.33 13.27
N SER A 504 26.25 6.96 13.49
CA SER A 504 25.19 7.03 12.49
C SER A 504 25.61 7.88 11.29
N TRP A 505 25.20 7.49 10.08
CA TRP A 505 25.50 8.30 8.88
C TRP A 505 24.93 9.71 8.99
N ARG A 506 23.76 9.88 9.61
CA ARG A 506 23.18 11.19 9.89
C ARG A 506 24.13 12.03 10.74
N THR A 507 24.62 11.49 11.86
CA THR A 507 25.58 12.20 12.73
C THR A 507 26.86 12.53 11.99
N VAL A 508 27.33 11.63 11.13
CA VAL A 508 28.54 11.86 10.32
C VAL A 508 28.36 13.05 9.39
N PHE A 509 27.28 13.09 8.62
CA PHE A 509 27.00 14.22 7.73
C PHE A 509 26.80 15.53 8.50
N VAL A 510 26.12 15.49 9.65
CA VAL A 510 26.02 16.68 10.52
C VAL A 510 27.41 17.14 10.96
N VAL A 511 28.29 16.26 11.45
CA VAL A 511 29.63 16.69 11.87
C VAL A 511 30.48 17.15 10.67
N GLU A 512 30.36 16.50 9.52
CA GLU A 512 31.05 16.88 8.28
C GLU A 512 30.68 18.32 7.85
N TYR A 513 29.39 18.68 7.89
CA TYR A 513 28.88 19.98 7.45
C TYR A 513 28.93 21.07 8.52
N LEU A 514 28.86 20.69 9.81
CA LEU A 514 28.99 21.61 10.94
C LEU A 514 30.35 22.34 10.96
N GLY A 515 31.42 21.67 10.53
CA GLY A 515 32.75 22.28 10.47
C GLY A 515 32.79 23.55 9.64
N PRO A 516 32.59 23.48 8.31
CA PRO A 516 32.51 24.66 7.46
C PRO A 516 31.46 25.66 7.93
N LEU A 517 30.29 25.19 8.39
CA LEU A 517 29.22 26.05 8.90
C LEU A 517 29.67 26.94 10.08
N LEU A 518 30.56 26.44 10.95
CA LEU A 518 31.12 27.20 12.06
C LEU A 518 32.39 27.96 11.67
N ILE A 519 33.28 27.33 10.90
CA ILE A 519 34.60 27.90 10.54
C ILE A 519 34.42 29.16 9.69
N HIS A 520 33.47 29.19 8.75
CA HIS A 520 33.24 30.37 7.91
C HIS A 520 32.90 31.63 8.72
N PRO A 521 31.86 31.64 9.58
CA PRO A 521 31.60 32.76 10.49
C PRO A 521 32.76 33.06 11.45
N LEU A 522 33.40 32.03 12.03
CA LEU A 522 34.49 32.23 12.98
C LEU A 522 35.68 32.96 12.35
N VAL A 523 36.10 32.59 11.14
CA VAL A 523 37.20 33.27 10.44
C VAL A 523 36.76 34.65 9.96
N TYR A 524 35.54 34.80 9.46
CA TYR A 524 34.99 36.08 8.99
C TYR A 524 34.91 37.13 10.11
N TYR A 525 34.35 36.79 11.27
CA TYR A 525 34.28 37.70 12.42
C TYR A 525 35.60 37.77 13.19
N GLY A 526 36.40 36.70 13.15
CA GLY A 526 37.73 36.64 13.74
C GLY A 526 38.83 37.32 12.93
N ARG A 527 38.51 37.99 11.81
CA ARG A 527 39.47 38.68 10.93
C ARG A 527 40.49 39.55 11.69
N PRO A 528 40.10 40.36 12.70
CA PRO A 528 41.07 41.17 13.44
C PRO A 528 42.12 40.35 14.19
N LEU A 529 41.72 39.19 14.72
CA LEU A 529 42.61 38.30 15.48
C LEU A 529 43.47 37.43 14.56
N ILE A 530 42.93 37.01 13.41
CA ILE A 530 43.60 36.07 12.50
C ILE A 530 44.56 36.78 11.54
N TYR A 531 44.16 37.95 11.02
CA TYR A 531 44.93 38.69 10.01
C TYR A 531 45.51 40.00 10.52
N GLY A 532 45.24 40.39 11.78
CA GLY A 532 45.72 41.65 12.34
C GLY A 532 45.13 42.90 11.66
N THR A 533 43.92 42.80 11.10
CA THR A 533 43.29 43.88 10.33
C THR A 533 42.12 44.52 11.05
N SER A 534 42.04 45.85 11.01
CA SER A 534 40.89 46.63 11.47
C SER A 534 39.90 46.98 10.34
N GLU A 535 40.26 46.67 9.09
CA GLU A 535 39.43 47.00 7.92
C GLU A 535 38.14 46.17 7.92
N PRO A 536 36.97 46.76 7.60
CA PRO A 536 35.74 45.99 7.47
C PRO A 536 35.85 44.96 6.33
N PRO A 537 35.12 43.84 6.41
CA PRO A 537 35.07 42.87 5.33
C PRO A 537 34.44 43.49 4.08
N SER A 538 34.99 43.16 2.91
CA SER A 538 34.44 43.65 1.64
C SER A 538 33.05 43.07 1.34
N GLU A 539 32.37 43.65 0.36
CA GLU A 539 31.09 43.14 -0.14
C GLU A 539 31.21 41.67 -0.62
N LEU A 540 32.21 41.37 -1.45
CA LEU A 540 32.44 40.02 -1.96
C LEU A 540 32.79 39.01 -0.85
N GLN A 541 33.52 39.44 0.18
CA GLN A 541 33.82 38.61 1.35
C GLN A 541 32.54 38.24 2.11
N THR A 542 31.66 39.23 2.27
CA THR A 542 30.36 39.07 2.93
C THR A 542 29.44 38.16 2.13
N ILE A 543 29.31 38.39 0.82
CA ILE A 543 28.50 37.54 -0.07
C ILE A 543 29.04 36.11 -0.09
N THR A 544 30.36 35.92 -0.21
CA THR A 544 30.99 34.59 -0.19
C THR A 544 30.70 33.86 1.13
N MET A 545 30.77 34.56 2.27
CA MET A 545 30.40 33.99 3.57
C MET A 545 28.94 33.56 3.61
N ILE A 546 28.01 34.42 3.18
CA ILE A 546 26.59 34.10 3.15
C ILE A 546 26.32 32.89 2.26
N MET A 547 26.91 32.83 1.05
CA MET A 547 26.73 31.69 0.13
C MET A 547 27.24 30.38 0.75
N CYS A 548 28.45 30.38 1.32
CA CYS A 548 28.98 29.18 1.99
C CYS A 548 28.10 28.74 3.17
N VAL A 549 27.70 29.68 4.03
CA VAL A 549 26.83 29.40 5.18
C VAL A 549 25.47 28.87 4.72
N LEU A 550 24.83 29.49 3.73
CA LEU A 550 23.54 29.04 3.19
C LEU A 550 23.64 27.64 2.58
N HIS A 551 24.72 27.34 1.84
CA HIS A 551 24.98 26.00 1.34
C HIS A 551 25.00 24.99 2.50
N PHE A 552 25.82 25.22 3.52
CA PHE A 552 25.94 24.28 4.63
C PHE A 552 24.69 24.21 5.52
N ILE A 553 23.96 25.31 5.75
CA ILE A 553 22.65 25.29 6.43
C ILE A 553 21.67 24.39 5.68
N LYS A 554 21.61 24.55 4.35
CA LYS A 554 20.76 23.69 3.53
C LYS A 554 21.25 22.23 3.58
N ARG A 555 22.55 21.95 3.55
CA ARG A 555 23.09 20.58 3.71
C ARG A 555 22.73 19.95 5.05
N GLU A 556 22.75 20.72 6.13
CA GLU A 556 22.28 20.28 7.45
C GLU A 556 20.79 19.99 7.45
N TYR A 557 19.98 20.90 6.91
CA TYR A 557 18.54 20.71 6.75
C TYR A 557 18.22 19.45 5.95
N GLU A 558 18.90 19.24 4.82
CA GLU A 558 18.74 18.05 4.01
C GLU A 558 19.13 16.78 4.77
N THR A 559 20.22 16.82 5.53
CA THR A 559 20.70 15.67 6.31
C THR A 559 19.70 15.26 7.41
N LEU A 560 19.07 16.24 8.05
CA LEU A 560 18.10 16.01 9.12
C LEU A 560 16.72 15.59 8.59
N PHE A 561 16.22 16.23 7.54
CA PHE A 561 14.81 16.15 7.13
C PHE A 561 14.56 15.54 5.74
N VAL A 562 15.57 15.49 4.87
CA VAL A 562 15.40 15.03 3.47
C VAL A 562 16.06 13.67 3.23
N HIS A 563 17.32 13.49 3.62
CA HIS A 563 18.10 12.30 3.30
C HIS A 563 17.57 11.06 4.03
N ARG A 564 17.53 9.95 3.30
CA ARG A 564 17.32 8.61 3.83
C ARG A 564 18.56 7.79 3.54
N PHE A 565 19.20 7.21 4.56
CA PHE A 565 20.45 6.46 4.39
C PHE A 565 20.18 4.96 4.23
N SER A 566 20.91 4.29 3.33
CA SER A 566 20.77 2.84 3.10
C SER A 566 21.57 1.99 4.07
N ALA A 567 22.55 2.57 4.75
CA ALA A 567 23.27 1.96 5.85
C ALA A 567 23.01 2.81 7.11
N ALA A 568 22.81 2.18 8.26
CA ALA A 568 22.54 2.89 9.50
C ALA A 568 23.79 3.62 10.04
N THR A 569 24.96 2.99 9.94
CA THR A 569 26.19 3.47 10.59
C THR A 569 27.45 3.28 9.75
N MET A 570 28.55 3.89 10.20
CA MET A 570 29.92 3.65 9.74
C MET A 570 30.90 3.59 10.93
N PRO A 571 32.14 3.07 10.74
CA PRO A 571 33.15 3.07 11.79
C PRO A 571 33.50 4.47 12.28
N ALA A 572 33.44 4.68 13.60
CA ALA A 572 33.59 6.01 14.21
C ALA A 572 34.91 6.69 13.84
N ARG A 573 36.02 5.94 13.74
CA ARG A 573 37.33 6.49 13.32
C ARG A 573 37.30 7.18 11.95
N ASN A 574 36.36 6.81 11.07
CA ASN A 574 36.25 7.41 9.75
C ASN A 574 35.69 8.84 9.82
N ILE A 575 35.07 9.25 10.93
CA ILE A 575 34.53 10.61 11.08
C ILE A 575 35.64 11.65 10.91
N VAL A 576 36.83 11.37 11.45
CA VAL A 576 38.00 12.25 11.32
C VAL A 576 38.40 12.37 9.86
N LYS A 577 38.51 11.24 9.15
CA LYS A 577 38.90 11.25 7.73
C LYS A 577 37.88 11.97 6.85
N ASN A 578 36.60 11.70 7.04
CA ASN A 578 35.57 12.32 6.22
C ASN A 578 35.42 13.82 6.54
N SER A 579 35.43 14.18 7.83
CA SER A 579 35.31 15.56 8.27
C SER A 579 36.55 16.36 7.90
N ALA A 580 37.76 15.77 7.97
CA ALA A 580 39.00 16.45 7.58
C ALA A 580 38.95 16.98 6.14
N HIS A 581 38.30 16.27 5.21
CA HIS A 581 38.15 16.78 3.84
C HIS A 581 37.36 18.10 3.82
N TYR A 582 36.17 18.13 4.42
CA TYR A 582 35.32 19.31 4.43
C TYR A 582 35.87 20.41 5.34
N TRP A 583 36.31 20.07 6.54
CA TRP A 583 36.82 21.02 7.53
C TRP A 583 38.12 21.66 7.07
N THR A 584 39.02 20.91 6.43
CA THR A 584 40.30 21.47 5.96
C THR A 584 40.12 22.19 4.63
N LEU A 585 39.55 21.56 3.60
CA LEU A 585 39.48 22.19 2.28
C LEU A 585 38.37 23.24 2.19
N SER A 586 37.16 22.93 2.66
CA SER A 586 36.02 23.87 2.62
C SER A 586 35.97 24.81 3.83
N GLY A 587 36.31 24.34 5.03
CA GLY A 587 36.34 25.19 6.20
C GLY A 587 37.58 26.08 6.19
N ILE A 588 38.72 25.54 6.60
CA ILE A 588 39.95 26.29 6.87
C ILE A 588 40.51 26.93 5.59
N ASN A 589 40.76 26.16 4.54
CA ASN A 589 41.41 26.67 3.32
C ASN A 589 40.53 27.72 2.62
N LEU A 590 39.24 27.46 2.42
CA LEU A 590 38.34 28.44 1.79
C LEU A 590 38.16 29.68 2.66
N ALA A 591 37.85 29.53 3.95
CA ALA A 591 37.64 30.67 4.84
C ALA A 591 38.92 31.50 5.02
N PHE A 592 40.08 30.86 5.19
CA PHE A 592 41.35 31.55 5.39
C PHE A 592 41.72 32.43 4.19
N TRP A 593 41.55 31.95 2.96
CA TRP A 593 41.91 32.72 1.77
C TRP A 593 40.82 33.69 1.32
N ALA A 594 39.54 33.33 1.48
CA ALA A 594 38.43 34.19 1.08
C ALA A 594 38.32 35.43 1.98
N TYR A 595 38.63 35.32 3.27
CA TYR A 595 38.44 36.43 4.23
C TYR A 595 39.72 37.21 4.54
N ALA A 596 40.86 36.81 3.95
CA ALA A 596 42.11 37.55 4.05
C ALA A 596 41.96 38.95 3.42
N PRO A 597 42.45 40.02 4.07
CA PRO A 597 42.33 41.39 3.56
C PRO A 597 43.13 41.65 2.28
N TRP A 598 44.12 40.80 1.98
CA TRP A 598 44.92 40.84 0.74
C TRP A 598 44.45 39.86 -0.34
N GLY A 599 43.38 39.09 -0.09
CA GLY A 599 42.89 38.10 -1.03
C GLY A 599 42.14 38.73 -2.21
N PRO A 600 42.02 38.05 -3.37
CA PRO A 600 41.23 38.55 -4.50
C PRO A 600 39.79 38.91 -4.14
N THR A 601 39.21 38.20 -3.16
CA THR A 601 37.86 38.45 -2.64
C THR A 601 37.74 39.80 -1.92
N ALA A 602 38.84 40.42 -1.47
CA ALA A 602 38.81 41.73 -0.83
C ALA A 602 38.69 42.89 -1.84
N ASN A 603 38.90 42.62 -3.14
CA ASN A 603 38.82 43.63 -4.20
C ASN A 603 37.36 44.07 -4.48
N ALA A 604 37.22 45.13 -5.27
CA ALA A 604 35.93 45.66 -5.69
C ALA A 604 35.11 44.62 -6.48
N SER A 605 33.79 44.61 -6.26
CA SER A 605 32.85 43.78 -7.03
C SER A 605 32.79 44.21 -8.50
N ASN A 606 32.73 43.24 -9.39
CA ASN A 606 32.21 43.43 -10.74
C ASN A 606 30.74 42.95 -10.76
N PRO A 607 29.75 43.85 -10.87
CA PRO A 607 28.34 43.49 -10.73
C PRO A 607 27.89 42.38 -11.68
N LEU A 608 28.37 42.37 -12.93
CA LEU A 608 27.98 41.37 -13.91
C LEU A 608 28.45 39.96 -13.49
N ILE A 609 29.71 39.84 -13.07
CA ILE A 609 30.28 38.57 -12.63
C ILE A 609 29.65 38.14 -11.30
N THR A 610 29.49 39.07 -10.36
CA THR A 610 28.89 38.81 -9.04
C THR A 610 27.45 38.33 -9.16
N TYR A 611 26.58 39.01 -9.93
CA TYR A 611 25.19 38.57 -10.11
C TYR A 611 25.07 37.27 -10.89
N THR A 612 25.94 37.05 -11.88
CA THR A 612 26.00 35.76 -12.58
C THR A 612 26.38 34.64 -11.62
N GLY A 613 27.39 34.85 -10.77
CA GLY A 613 27.81 33.89 -9.75
C GLY A 613 26.72 33.57 -8.73
N ILE A 614 26.01 34.60 -8.25
CA ILE A 614 24.86 34.44 -7.33
C ILE A 614 23.73 33.67 -8.01
N ALA A 615 23.37 33.99 -9.26
CA ALA A 615 22.31 33.30 -9.98
C ALA A 615 22.65 31.82 -10.18
N LEU A 616 23.88 31.50 -10.59
CA LEU A 616 24.36 30.12 -10.72
C LEU A 616 24.30 29.37 -9.39
N PHE A 617 24.66 30.03 -8.29
CA PHE A 617 24.56 29.48 -6.95
C PHE A 617 23.11 29.16 -6.55
N VAL A 618 22.20 30.12 -6.68
CA VAL A 618 20.79 29.92 -6.29
C VAL A 618 20.14 28.82 -7.13
N VAL A 619 20.33 28.84 -8.45
CA VAL A 619 19.78 27.81 -9.35
C VAL A 619 20.38 26.44 -9.04
N GLY A 620 21.70 26.37 -8.83
CA GLY A 620 22.40 25.15 -8.43
C GLY A 620 21.86 24.58 -7.12
N GLU A 621 21.70 25.42 -6.09
CA GLU A 621 21.23 24.97 -4.77
C GLU A 621 19.79 24.47 -4.81
N LEU A 622 18.89 25.17 -5.52
CA LEU A 622 17.49 24.79 -5.65
C LEU A 622 17.31 23.49 -6.45
N LEU A 623 18.04 23.34 -7.56
CA LEU A 623 17.97 22.12 -8.38
C LEU A 623 18.66 20.93 -7.70
N ASN A 624 19.73 21.16 -6.93
CA ASN A 624 20.32 20.15 -6.06
C ASN A 624 19.32 19.68 -4.98
N LEU A 625 18.62 20.61 -4.33
CA LEU A 625 17.58 20.30 -3.34
C LEU A 625 16.41 19.52 -3.96
N TYR A 626 15.89 19.97 -5.10
CA TYR A 626 14.87 19.26 -5.87
C TYR A 626 15.31 17.81 -6.13
N THR A 627 16.56 17.62 -6.55
CA THR A 627 17.11 16.29 -6.83
C THR A 627 17.13 15.42 -5.56
N HIS A 628 17.52 15.96 -4.40
CA HIS A 628 17.48 15.22 -3.15
C HIS A 628 16.06 14.85 -2.71
N VAL A 629 15.08 15.72 -2.94
CA VAL A 629 13.66 15.42 -2.67
C VAL A 629 13.13 14.32 -3.59
N VAL A 630 13.46 14.35 -4.88
CA VAL A 630 13.14 13.25 -5.82
C VAL A 630 13.77 11.94 -5.32
N LEU A 631 15.04 11.95 -4.94
CA LEU A 631 15.73 10.76 -4.43
C LEU A 631 15.14 10.24 -3.10
N LYS A 632 14.63 11.13 -2.24
CA LYS A 632 13.89 10.77 -1.02
C LYS A 632 12.59 10.06 -1.35
N ASN A 633 11.81 10.58 -2.29
CA ASN A 633 10.48 10.07 -2.65
C ASN A 633 10.53 8.71 -3.35
N LEU A 634 11.68 8.32 -3.90
CA LEU A 634 11.91 6.95 -4.42
C LEU A 634 11.94 5.88 -3.33
N ARG A 635 11.98 6.26 -2.05
CA ARG A 635 11.97 5.34 -0.92
C ARG A 635 10.71 5.57 -0.11
N ARG A 636 10.00 4.50 0.29
CA ARG A 636 8.95 4.61 1.31
C ARG A 636 9.60 4.75 2.69
N PRO A 637 8.96 5.42 3.67
CA PRO A 637 9.50 5.47 5.02
C PRO A 637 9.67 4.04 5.56
N GLY A 638 10.89 3.66 5.97
CA GLY A 638 11.18 2.36 6.56
C GLY A 638 11.60 1.23 5.61
N THR A 639 11.58 1.41 4.29
CA THR A 639 11.99 0.37 3.32
C THR A 639 13.38 0.61 2.73
N THR A 640 14.04 -0.47 2.29
CA THR A 640 15.35 -0.40 1.61
C THR A 640 15.27 -0.39 0.06
N GLU A 641 14.06 -0.50 -0.49
CA GLU A 641 13.82 -0.54 -1.94
C GLU A 641 14.38 0.69 -2.68
N ARG A 642 15.00 0.44 -3.84
CA ARG A 642 15.59 1.47 -4.69
C ARG A 642 14.79 1.56 -5.99
N GLY A 643 14.24 2.75 -6.26
CA GLY A 643 13.66 3.08 -7.56
C GLY A 643 14.65 3.73 -8.53
N ILE A 644 14.29 3.78 -9.81
CA ILE A 644 15.03 4.53 -10.84
C ILE A 644 14.56 5.99 -10.81
N PRO A 645 15.45 6.98 -10.54
CA PRO A 645 15.07 8.38 -10.49
C PRO A 645 14.70 8.92 -11.88
N ARG A 646 13.63 9.72 -11.95
CA ARG A 646 13.18 10.48 -13.12
C ARG A 646 12.89 11.92 -12.70
N GLY A 647 12.91 12.86 -13.65
CA GLY A 647 12.70 14.28 -13.40
C GLY A 647 13.86 15.15 -13.92
N ILE A 648 13.87 16.42 -13.52
CA ILE A 648 14.83 17.42 -14.03
C ILE A 648 16.28 16.93 -13.86
N GLY A 649 17.04 16.91 -14.97
CA GLY A 649 18.43 16.46 -15.03
C GLY A 649 18.61 14.92 -15.05
N PHE A 650 17.65 14.15 -14.53
CA PHE A 650 17.72 12.68 -14.53
C PHE A 650 17.52 12.06 -15.91
N ASP A 651 16.99 12.77 -16.90
CA ASP A 651 16.95 12.21 -18.27
C ASP A 651 18.29 12.36 -19.00
N LEU A 652 19.15 13.28 -18.54
CA LEU A 652 20.42 13.62 -19.17
C LEU A 652 21.61 12.89 -18.53
N VAL A 653 21.67 12.88 -17.20
CA VAL A 653 22.82 12.37 -16.44
C VAL A 653 22.39 11.47 -15.29
N THR A 654 23.30 10.63 -14.81
CA THR A 654 23.02 9.70 -13.70
C THR A 654 22.87 10.42 -12.35
N CYS A 655 23.71 11.44 -12.11
CA CYS A 655 23.81 12.13 -10.82
C CYS A 655 23.63 13.65 -10.98
N PRO A 656 22.41 14.12 -11.31
CA PRO A 656 22.15 15.55 -11.46
C PRO A 656 22.39 16.34 -10.17
N ASN A 657 22.29 15.71 -8.99
CA ASN A 657 22.61 16.37 -7.73
C ASN A 657 24.07 16.85 -7.71
N TYR A 658 25.01 16.02 -8.17
CA TYR A 658 26.43 16.41 -8.24
C TYR A 658 26.67 17.50 -9.29
N PHE A 659 25.96 17.45 -10.40
CA PHE A 659 26.04 18.48 -11.44
C PHE A 659 25.61 19.85 -10.90
N PHE A 660 24.45 19.92 -10.26
CA PHE A 660 23.93 21.16 -9.70
C PHE A 660 24.76 21.66 -8.51
N GLU A 661 25.37 20.76 -7.73
CA GLU A 661 26.31 21.15 -6.67
C GLU A 661 27.59 21.77 -7.24
N ILE A 662 28.15 21.20 -8.30
CA ILE A 662 29.29 21.80 -9.01
C ILE A 662 28.91 23.17 -9.57
N LEU A 663 27.70 23.31 -10.13
CA LEU A 663 27.20 24.59 -10.62
C LEU A 663 27.13 25.65 -9.51
N SER A 664 26.69 25.26 -8.31
CA SER A 664 26.69 26.16 -7.14
C SER A 664 28.10 26.65 -6.81
N TRP A 665 29.06 25.73 -6.76
CA TRP A 665 30.45 26.04 -6.40
C TRP A 665 31.21 26.81 -7.49
N ILE A 666 30.82 26.67 -8.77
CA ILE A 666 31.25 27.58 -9.84
C ILE A 666 30.75 29.00 -9.54
N GLY A 667 29.50 29.15 -9.10
CA GLY A 667 28.95 30.43 -8.65
C GLY A 667 29.77 31.06 -7.52
N VAL A 668 30.12 30.27 -6.49
CA VAL A 668 31.00 30.73 -5.38
C VAL A 668 32.38 31.12 -5.90
N ALA A 669 32.97 30.37 -6.84
CA ALA A 669 34.28 30.69 -7.42
C ALA A 669 34.27 32.00 -8.21
N LEU A 670 33.19 32.29 -8.93
CA LEU A 670 33.00 33.54 -9.68
C LEU A 670 32.86 34.75 -8.74
N VAL A 671 32.21 34.57 -7.58
CA VAL A 671 32.07 35.65 -6.58
C VAL A 671 33.36 35.85 -5.79
N SER A 672 34.00 34.76 -5.36
CA SER A 672 35.18 34.84 -4.49
C SER A 672 36.46 35.20 -5.26
N TRP A 673 36.55 34.85 -6.54
CA TRP A 673 37.76 34.96 -7.35
C TRP A 673 39.00 34.32 -6.69
N SER A 674 38.78 33.36 -5.79
CA SER A 674 39.83 32.76 -5.00
C SER A 674 40.30 31.44 -5.61
N LEU A 675 41.61 31.32 -5.83
CA LEU A 675 42.24 30.05 -6.23
C LEU A 675 41.96 28.93 -5.22
N SER A 676 41.76 29.28 -3.95
CA SER A 676 41.36 28.33 -2.90
C SER A 676 39.98 27.71 -3.19
N THR A 677 39.02 28.52 -3.65
CA THR A 677 37.69 28.04 -4.06
C THR A 677 37.77 27.16 -5.30
N VAL A 678 38.59 27.54 -6.29
CA VAL A 678 38.80 26.74 -7.51
C VAL A 678 39.44 25.39 -7.18
N LEU A 679 40.46 25.38 -6.32
CA LEU A 679 41.11 24.16 -5.86
C LEU A 679 40.10 23.21 -5.19
N PHE A 680 39.29 23.73 -4.26
CA PHE A 680 38.24 22.94 -3.62
C PHE A 680 37.25 22.40 -4.64
N LEU A 681 36.77 23.24 -5.56
CA LEU A 681 35.84 22.83 -6.62
C LEU A 681 36.41 21.69 -7.47
N VAL A 682 37.66 21.78 -7.90
CA VAL A 682 38.32 20.73 -8.71
C VAL A 682 38.40 19.42 -7.93
N VAL A 683 38.86 19.48 -6.67
CA VAL A 683 38.97 18.28 -5.82
C VAL A 683 37.58 17.67 -5.56
N ALA A 684 36.58 18.49 -5.24
CA ALA A 684 35.21 18.05 -4.99
C ALA A 684 34.58 17.45 -6.27
N ALA A 685 34.75 18.09 -7.43
CA ALA A 685 34.25 17.60 -8.70
C ALA A 685 34.89 16.27 -9.11
N ALA A 686 36.21 16.11 -8.92
CA ALA A 686 36.90 14.84 -9.18
C ALA A 686 36.37 13.71 -8.30
N GLN A 687 36.18 13.98 -7.00
CA GLN A 687 35.63 13.02 -6.06
C GLN A 687 34.18 12.63 -6.39
N MET A 688 33.33 13.62 -6.68
CA MET A 688 31.95 13.39 -7.13
C MET A 688 31.91 12.61 -8.45
N GLY A 689 32.82 12.89 -9.38
CA GLY A 689 32.97 12.16 -10.65
C GLY A 689 33.24 10.67 -10.43
N ALA A 690 34.17 10.35 -9.53
CA ALA A 690 34.46 8.98 -9.14
C ALA A 690 33.24 8.28 -8.51
N TRP A 691 32.46 8.99 -7.69
CA TRP A 691 31.21 8.47 -7.11
C TRP A 691 30.10 8.29 -8.14
N GLY A 692 29.93 9.24 -9.06
CA GLY A 692 28.94 9.19 -10.13
C GLY A 692 29.14 7.98 -11.04
N LYS A 693 30.39 7.70 -11.44
CA LYS A 693 30.74 6.52 -12.24
C LYS A 693 30.44 5.20 -11.51
N LYS A 694 30.72 5.13 -10.20
CA LYS A 694 30.37 3.97 -9.38
C LYS A 694 28.86 3.79 -9.27
N LYS A 695 28.10 4.89 -9.14
CA LYS A 695 26.63 4.87 -9.05
C LYS A 695 25.99 4.42 -10.36
N GLU A 696 26.48 4.89 -11.51
CA GLU A 696 26.02 4.44 -12.83
C GLU A 696 26.24 2.94 -13.06
N ARG A 697 27.44 2.44 -12.74
CA ARG A 697 27.74 1.01 -12.82
C ARG A 697 26.80 0.17 -11.94
N ARG A 698 26.49 0.68 -10.74
CA ARG A 698 25.57 0.02 -9.81
C ARG A 698 24.15 -0.02 -10.36
N TYR A 699 23.62 1.08 -10.89
CA TYR A 699 22.26 1.10 -11.45
C TYR A 699 22.10 0.14 -12.63
N ARG A 700 23.10 0.03 -13.50
CA ARG A 700 23.08 -0.97 -14.58
C ARG A 700 23.02 -2.40 -14.05
N LYS A 701 23.82 -2.71 -13.03
CA LYS A 701 23.84 -4.06 -12.41
C LYS A 701 22.54 -4.37 -11.67
N GLU A 702 21.98 -3.37 -10.99
CA GLU A 702 20.83 -3.54 -10.10
C GLU A 702 19.50 -3.61 -10.83
N PHE A 703 19.35 -2.85 -11.92
CA PHE A 703 18.06 -2.73 -12.63
C PHE A 703 18.03 -3.39 -14.00
N GLY A 704 19.16 -3.88 -14.52
CA GLY A 704 19.25 -4.53 -15.82
C GLY A 704 18.56 -3.72 -16.92
N ASP A 705 17.68 -4.38 -17.67
CA ASP A 705 16.97 -3.82 -18.83
C ASP A 705 15.97 -2.72 -18.46
N LYS A 706 15.57 -2.61 -17.19
CA LYS A 706 14.66 -1.55 -16.72
C LYS A 706 15.34 -0.18 -16.64
N TYR A 707 16.68 -0.14 -16.59
CA TYR A 707 17.46 1.10 -16.53
C TYR A 707 18.06 1.45 -17.89
N LYS A 708 17.59 2.56 -18.48
CA LYS A 708 18.19 3.10 -19.70
C LYS A 708 19.61 3.57 -19.39
N LYS A 709 20.59 2.86 -19.93
CA LYS A 709 22.01 3.20 -19.86
C LYS A 709 22.23 4.66 -20.26
N LYS A 710 22.87 5.43 -19.38
CA LYS A 710 23.23 6.82 -19.66
C LYS A 710 24.66 6.92 -20.15
N ARG A 711 24.88 7.82 -21.09
CA ARG A 711 26.22 8.12 -21.64
C ARG A 711 27.03 8.99 -20.68
N PHE A 712 26.36 9.83 -19.91
CA PHE A 712 26.96 10.82 -19.01
C PHE A 712 26.56 10.57 -17.54
N ALA A 713 27.54 10.59 -16.64
CA ALA A 713 27.35 10.39 -15.21
C ALA A 713 26.99 11.69 -14.47
N ILE A 714 27.58 12.83 -14.86
CA ILE A 714 27.40 14.13 -14.19
C ILE A 714 27.22 15.26 -15.21
N PHE A 715 28.06 15.35 -16.24
CA PHE A 715 28.06 16.48 -17.19
C PHE A 715 27.48 16.05 -18.54
N PRO A 716 26.32 16.59 -18.95
CA PRO A 716 25.76 16.31 -20.27
C PRO A 716 26.78 16.65 -21.36
N GLY A 717 27.04 15.73 -22.28
CA GLY A 717 27.98 15.95 -23.38
C GLY A 717 29.45 15.66 -23.05
N VAL A 718 29.82 15.55 -21.77
CA VAL A 718 31.24 15.44 -21.35
C VAL A 718 31.53 14.19 -20.53
N PHE A 719 30.85 13.98 -19.39
CA PHE A 719 31.19 12.93 -18.43
C PHE A 719 30.00 12.27 -17.76
#